data_AF-A0A3L8DHP5-F1
#
_entry.id   AF-A0A3L8DHP5-F1
#
_cell.length_a   1.000
_cell.length_b   1.000
_cell.length_c   1.000
_cell.angle_alpha   90.00
_cell.angle_beta   90.00
_cell.angle_gamma   90.00
#
_symmetry.space_group_name_H-M   'P 1'
#
loop_
_entity.id
_entity.type
_entity.pdbx_description
1 polymer ?
#
loop_
_entity_poly.entity_id
_entity_poly.type
_entity_poly.pdbx_seq_one_letter_code
_entity_poly.pdbx_strand_id
1 'polypeptide(L)'
;MRIAVEGCAHGELDIIYEAIQEIEKIDERKIDLLICCGDFQATRNLSDLKCMAVPDKYKDMCTFYKYYSGEKKAPILTIFIGGNHEASNHLQELPYGGWVAPNIYYLGYAGVVQVAGVRIAGLSGIYKSQHWMQGHYEKPPYNDSTIRSAYHVRNLEVFRLKQLSGKIDIFLSHDWPAGVTKYGDEDALLKQKPFFKNDIESNALGSPPCMELLELLHPSYWFSAHLHCKFAALVPEKGGARVTRFLALDKCLPKRKFLQVLEVRSQTDSPVQLSYDPEWLAILYLTNHLLSVKNNIHYMPGRYGAGRWMYTPTAKEKQTVYERFDSDMRIPLNFTRTVKPYDSCDTDTHAERPRLLINDQTTEFCQKLGIDDPSALLQLIGSTTKDNSRSGDVSMETSGEYTSESMEISFEEDNILCSTFEEDPPNKCPSDSMPTNLSPKSNDDEYSHSSDYTVNTSKSTLDDGVNDSASMGDTVQSANTPRPSAVPRSANMDKLTIISGVLFLFADICAIISIAMPDWIITDVGGDTRLGLMWSCMTLYNRPQVCYKSALQSEWLMALICIFVGCILITATIILLIISHWDRSVIPYARWVGFGAMVLFCHAAVIFPMGFHIDEIGGQPYQLPNSHQVGIAYILFVLALWITVISELFAGKVCLPHF
;
A
#
# COMPACT_ATOMS: atom_id res chain seq x y z
N MET A 1 -19.97 -26.41 20.76
CA MET A 1 -20.29 -25.98 19.39
C MET A 1 -19.91 -27.10 18.43
N ARG A 2 -20.83 -27.50 17.56
CA ARG A 2 -20.66 -28.51 16.51
C ARG A 2 -20.35 -27.77 15.21
N ILE A 3 -19.13 -27.90 14.71
CA ILE A 3 -18.61 -27.13 13.57
C ILE A 3 -18.41 -28.07 12.39
N ALA A 4 -18.98 -27.74 11.24
CA ALA A 4 -18.59 -28.33 9.97
C ALA A 4 -17.41 -27.54 9.38
N VAL A 5 -16.37 -28.24 8.97
CA VAL A 5 -15.21 -27.67 8.26
C VAL A 5 -15.21 -28.22 6.84
N GLU A 6 -15.09 -27.32 5.88
CA GLU A 6 -15.06 -27.56 4.44
C GLU A 6 -13.70 -27.21 3.86
N GLY A 7 -13.24 -27.99 2.88
CA GLY A 7 -12.02 -27.75 2.12
C GLY A 7 -12.18 -26.64 1.07
N CYS A 8 -12.08 -27.00 -0.22
CA CYS A 8 -12.35 -26.08 -1.33
C CYS A 8 -13.80 -26.26 -1.81
N ALA A 9 -14.59 -25.18 -1.75
CA ALA A 9 -16.02 -25.25 -2.11
C ALA A 9 -16.29 -25.17 -3.62
N HIS A 10 -15.50 -24.41 -4.37
CA HIS A 10 -15.69 -24.08 -5.80
C HIS A 10 -17.15 -23.72 -6.18
N GLY A 11 -17.82 -22.94 -5.34
CA GLY A 11 -19.20 -22.51 -5.59
C GLY A 11 -20.30 -23.57 -5.40
N GLU A 12 -19.97 -24.78 -4.97
CA GLU A 12 -20.89 -25.91 -4.74
C GLU A 12 -21.66 -25.81 -3.40
N LEU A 13 -22.12 -24.60 -3.06
CA LEU A 13 -22.75 -24.31 -1.76
C LEU A 13 -24.03 -25.11 -1.53
N ASP A 14 -24.81 -25.35 -2.58
CA ASP A 14 -26.00 -26.21 -2.52
C ASP A 14 -25.63 -27.62 -2.02
N ILE A 15 -24.62 -28.26 -2.62
CA ILE A 15 -24.14 -29.61 -2.23
C ILE A 15 -23.62 -29.62 -0.80
N ILE A 16 -22.87 -28.59 -0.39
CA ILE A 16 -22.32 -28.47 0.97
C ILE A 16 -23.44 -28.35 2.00
N TYR A 17 -24.44 -27.51 1.77
CA TYR A 17 -25.58 -27.34 2.67
C TYR A 17 -26.50 -28.57 2.69
N GLU A 18 -26.70 -29.26 1.57
CA GLU A 18 -27.42 -30.53 1.52
C GLU A 18 -26.70 -31.63 2.30
N ALA A 19 -25.37 -31.77 2.14
CA ALA A 19 -24.56 -32.71 2.91
C ALA A 19 -24.62 -32.43 4.42
N ILE A 20 -24.59 -31.16 4.83
CA ILE A 20 -24.79 -30.73 6.22
C ILE A 20 -26.17 -31.17 6.73
N GLN A 21 -27.24 -30.93 5.96
CA GLN A 21 -28.60 -31.31 6.35
C GLN A 21 -28.77 -32.83 6.49
N GLU A 22 -28.15 -33.64 5.63
CA GLU A 22 -28.16 -35.11 5.79
C GLU A 22 -27.39 -35.55 7.03
N ILE A 23 -26.25 -34.94 7.34
CA ILE A 23 -25.52 -35.22 8.59
C ILE A 23 -26.36 -34.84 9.83
N GLU A 24 -27.05 -33.70 9.81
CA GLU A 24 -27.97 -33.29 10.89
C GLU A 24 -29.13 -34.27 11.09
N LYS A 25 -29.67 -34.85 10.00
CA LYS A 25 -30.72 -35.87 10.04
C LYS A 25 -30.22 -37.18 10.63
N ILE A 26 -29.03 -37.63 10.21
CA ILE A 26 -28.44 -38.91 10.63
C ILE A 26 -28.00 -38.87 12.11
N ASP A 27 -27.37 -37.77 12.54
CA ASP A 27 -26.84 -37.63 13.89
C ASP A 27 -27.85 -37.07 14.90
N GLU A 28 -29.06 -36.72 14.45
CA GLU A 28 -30.13 -36.04 15.21
C GLU A 28 -29.67 -34.76 15.94
N ARG A 29 -28.59 -34.12 15.44
CA ARG A 29 -27.90 -33.00 16.10
C ARG A 29 -27.48 -31.93 15.12
N LYS A 30 -27.98 -30.71 15.36
CA LYS A 30 -27.66 -29.51 14.59
C LYS A 30 -26.18 -29.18 14.56
N ILE A 31 -25.74 -28.62 13.44
CA ILE A 31 -24.43 -28.01 13.26
C ILE A 31 -24.60 -26.50 13.47
N ASP A 32 -23.74 -25.91 14.29
CA ASP A 32 -23.85 -24.53 14.74
C ASP A 32 -23.17 -23.55 13.75
N LEU A 33 -22.09 -23.99 13.12
CA LEU A 33 -21.22 -23.18 12.27
C LEU A 33 -20.65 -24.02 11.11
N LEU A 34 -20.64 -23.46 9.90
CA LEU A 34 -19.83 -23.92 8.78
C LEU A 34 -18.59 -23.02 8.63
N ILE A 35 -17.43 -23.62 8.43
CA ILE A 35 -16.18 -22.94 8.10
C ILE A 35 -15.66 -23.46 6.76
N CYS A 36 -15.46 -22.60 5.77
CA CYS A 36 -14.84 -22.95 4.48
C CYS A 36 -13.41 -22.42 4.39
N CYS A 37 -12.47 -23.29 4.01
CA CYS A 37 -11.03 -22.98 4.00
C CYS A 37 -10.53 -22.34 2.69
N GLY A 38 -11.41 -21.74 1.89
CA GLY A 38 -11.08 -21.04 0.64
C GLY A 38 -11.57 -21.72 -0.63
N ASP A 39 -11.22 -21.12 -1.76
CA ASP A 39 -11.86 -21.38 -3.06
C ASP A 39 -13.40 -21.38 -2.92
N PHE A 40 -13.93 -20.37 -2.23
CA PHE A 40 -15.35 -20.26 -1.91
C PHE A 40 -16.19 -19.90 -3.15
N GLN A 41 -15.59 -19.10 -4.04
CA GLN A 41 -16.18 -18.65 -5.30
C GLN A 41 -17.41 -17.76 -5.09
N ALA A 42 -17.23 -16.65 -4.39
CA ALA A 42 -18.27 -15.65 -4.11
C ALA A 42 -18.70 -14.81 -5.35
N THR A 43 -18.96 -15.44 -6.50
CA THR A 43 -19.34 -14.77 -7.76
C THR A 43 -20.79 -14.31 -7.77
N ARG A 44 -21.04 -12.99 -7.81
CA ARG A 44 -22.40 -12.41 -7.82
C ARG A 44 -22.97 -12.35 -9.23
N ASN A 45 -22.14 -12.11 -10.23
CA ASN A 45 -22.51 -12.02 -11.65
C ASN A 45 -21.35 -12.37 -12.60
N LEU A 46 -21.60 -12.31 -13.92
CA LEU A 46 -20.60 -12.60 -14.95
C LEU A 46 -19.42 -11.61 -14.98
N SER A 47 -19.55 -10.41 -14.41
CA SER A 47 -18.45 -9.45 -14.28
C SER A 47 -17.44 -9.94 -13.23
N ASP A 48 -17.93 -10.40 -12.08
CA ASP A 48 -17.10 -11.07 -11.06
C ASP A 48 -16.43 -12.35 -11.60
N LEU A 49 -17.16 -13.13 -12.41
CA LEU A 49 -16.63 -14.36 -13.03
C LEU A 49 -15.43 -14.07 -13.95
N LYS A 50 -15.41 -12.92 -14.65
CA LYS A 50 -14.24 -12.44 -15.41
C LYS A 50 -13.04 -12.08 -14.52
N CYS A 51 -13.27 -11.73 -13.25
CA CYS A 51 -12.25 -11.40 -12.25
C CYS A 51 -11.68 -12.61 -11.49
N MET A 52 -12.08 -13.83 -11.87
CA MET A 52 -11.53 -15.08 -11.32
C MET A 52 -10.35 -15.59 -12.16
N ALA A 53 -9.25 -15.99 -11.50
CA ALA A 53 -8.02 -16.49 -12.14
C ALA A 53 -8.12 -17.95 -12.58
N VAL A 54 -9.17 -18.29 -13.33
CA VAL A 54 -9.45 -19.61 -13.89
C VAL A 54 -9.45 -19.51 -15.43
N PRO A 55 -8.91 -20.50 -16.19
CA PRO A 55 -9.04 -20.51 -17.65
C PRO A 55 -10.52 -20.51 -18.07
N ASP A 56 -10.91 -19.71 -19.06
CA ASP A 56 -12.33 -19.41 -19.35
C ASP A 56 -13.19 -20.67 -19.61
N LYS A 57 -12.61 -21.72 -20.20
CA LYS A 57 -13.26 -23.04 -20.40
C LYS A 57 -13.65 -23.79 -19.12
N TYR A 58 -13.21 -23.33 -17.95
CA TYR A 58 -13.49 -23.91 -16.63
C TYR A 58 -14.21 -22.92 -15.69
N LYS A 59 -14.56 -21.72 -16.17
CA LYS A 59 -15.35 -20.76 -15.40
C LYS A 59 -16.82 -21.19 -15.39
N ASP A 60 -17.38 -21.32 -14.20
CA ASP A 60 -18.79 -21.58 -13.96
C ASP A 60 -19.34 -20.52 -12.99
N MET A 61 -20.62 -20.16 -13.15
CA MET A 61 -21.33 -19.23 -12.29
C MET A 61 -21.74 -19.88 -10.95
N CYS A 62 -21.85 -21.21 -10.92
CA CYS A 62 -22.23 -22.05 -9.78
C CYS A 62 -23.48 -21.51 -9.05
N THR A 63 -23.50 -21.50 -7.71
CA THR A 63 -24.73 -21.28 -6.93
C THR A 63 -24.70 -20.03 -6.02
N PHE A 64 -23.55 -19.40 -5.79
CA PHE A 64 -23.43 -18.29 -4.82
C PHE A 64 -24.35 -17.10 -5.13
N TYR A 65 -24.55 -16.75 -6.41
CA TYR A 65 -25.41 -15.63 -6.79
C TYR A 65 -26.85 -15.75 -6.26
N LYS A 66 -27.35 -16.98 -6.02
CA LYS A 66 -28.67 -17.26 -5.45
C LYS A 66 -28.79 -16.83 -3.99
N TYR A 67 -27.71 -16.98 -3.24
CA TYR A 67 -27.61 -16.54 -1.85
C TYR A 67 -27.44 -15.03 -1.76
N TYR A 68 -26.67 -14.44 -2.68
CA TYR A 68 -26.49 -12.99 -2.81
C TYR A 68 -27.77 -12.28 -3.30
N SER A 69 -28.52 -12.87 -4.23
CA SER A 69 -29.77 -12.30 -4.77
C SER A 69 -30.91 -12.34 -3.75
N GLY A 70 -30.93 -13.37 -2.89
CA GLY A 70 -32.00 -13.68 -1.94
C GLY A 70 -32.94 -14.80 -2.38
N GLU A 71 -32.70 -15.44 -3.53
CA GLU A 71 -33.41 -16.65 -4.00
C GLU A 71 -33.26 -17.80 -2.99
N LYS A 72 -32.04 -17.96 -2.44
CA LYS A 72 -31.71 -18.93 -1.39
C LYS A 72 -31.22 -18.21 -0.13
N LYS A 73 -31.32 -18.88 1.02
CA LYS A 73 -30.77 -18.42 2.31
C LYS A 73 -29.84 -19.49 2.85
N ALA A 74 -28.68 -19.09 3.38
CA ALA A 74 -27.76 -20.04 4.01
C ALA A 74 -28.38 -20.57 5.32
N PRO A 75 -28.59 -21.90 5.45
CA PRO A 75 -29.33 -22.49 6.57
C PRO A 75 -28.55 -22.49 7.90
N ILE A 76 -27.25 -22.23 7.83
CA ILE A 76 -26.28 -22.24 8.92
C ILE A 76 -25.38 -21.01 8.76
N LEU A 77 -24.84 -20.48 9.87
CA LEU A 77 -23.82 -19.45 9.80
C LEU A 77 -22.59 -20.00 9.08
N THR A 78 -22.17 -19.34 8.01
CA THR A 78 -21.02 -19.75 7.19
C THR A 78 -19.93 -18.69 7.27
N ILE A 79 -18.73 -19.08 7.70
CA ILE A 79 -17.53 -18.23 7.71
C ILE A 79 -16.52 -18.77 6.71
N PHE A 80 -15.89 -17.91 5.92
CA PHE A 80 -14.84 -18.34 4.99
C PHE A 80 -13.66 -17.36 4.89
N ILE A 81 -12.52 -17.91 4.51
CA ILE A 81 -11.36 -17.20 3.96
C ILE A 81 -11.34 -17.35 2.43
N GLY A 82 -10.59 -16.51 1.71
CA GLY A 82 -10.42 -16.63 0.27
C GLY A 82 -9.33 -17.65 -0.10
N GLY A 83 -9.49 -18.33 -1.24
CA GLY A 83 -8.43 -19.11 -1.90
C GLY A 83 -7.83 -18.41 -3.12
N ASN A 84 -7.57 -19.15 -4.19
CA ASN A 84 -7.07 -18.65 -5.49
C ASN A 84 -8.14 -18.65 -6.60
N HIS A 85 -9.23 -19.40 -6.44
CA HIS A 85 -10.38 -19.41 -7.35
C HIS A 85 -11.53 -18.59 -6.78
N GLU A 86 -11.30 -17.28 -6.72
CA GLU A 86 -12.23 -16.32 -6.11
C GLU A 86 -12.67 -15.22 -7.09
N ALA A 87 -13.84 -14.64 -6.81
CA ALA A 87 -14.22 -13.33 -7.33
C ALA A 87 -13.35 -12.24 -6.67
N SER A 88 -12.10 -12.08 -7.14
CA SER A 88 -11.08 -11.25 -6.49
C SER A 88 -11.52 -9.80 -6.29
N ASN A 89 -12.32 -9.26 -7.22
CA ASN A 89 -12.91 -7.92 -7.11
C ASN A 89 -13.95 -7.83 -5.98
N HIS A 90 -14.81 -8.84 -5.81
CA HIS A 90 -15.81 -8.87 -4.74
C HIS A 90 -15.15 -9.05 -3.37
N LEU A 91 -14.13 -9.90 -3.24
CA LEU A 91 -13.41 -10.02 -1.97
C LEU A 91 -12.56 -8.77 -1.64
N GLN A 92 -12.07 -8.06 -2.66
CA GLN A 92 -11.38 -6.77 -2.51
C GLN A 92 -12.29 -5.63 -2.03
N GLU A 93 -13.62 -5.74 -2.19
CA GLU A 93 -14.59 -4.82 -1.58
C GLU A 93 -14.63 -4.94 -0.04
N LEU A 94 -14.17 -6.06 0.53
CA LEU A 94 -14.30 -6.42 1.95
C LEU A 94 -12.94 -6.84 2.59
N PRO A 95 -11.89 -5.99 2.55
CA PRO A 95 -10.53 -6.37 2.96
C PRO A 95 -10.39 -6.69 4.46
N TYR A 96 -11.26 -6.12 5.31
CA TYR A 96 -11.34 -6.38 6.76
C TYR A 96 -12.45 -7.37 7.15
N GLY A 97 -13.07 -8.01 6.16
CA GLY A 97 -14.20 -8.91 6.30
C GLY A 97 -15.56 -8.20 6.26
N GLY A 98 -16.61 -8.99 6.10
CA GLY A 98 -17.99 -8.50 5.98
C GLY A 98 -18.96 -9.57 5.46
N TRP A 99 -20.24 -9.24 5.43
CA TRP A 99 -21.26 -10.13 4.87
C TRP A 99 -21.22 -10.07 3.35
N VAL A 100 -21.02 -11.22 2.70
CA VAL A 100 -21.13 -11.36 1.24
C VAL A 100 -22.54 -11.79 0.81
N ALA A 101 -23.31 -12.36 1.74
CA ALA A 101 -24.73 -12.68 1.64
C ALA A 101 -25.31 -12.82 3.07
N PRO A 102 -26.63 -12.83 3.26
CA PRO A 102 -27.21 -13.06 4.58
C PRO A 102 -26.74 -14.40 5.16
N ASN A 103 -26.17 -14.36 6.37
CA ASN A 103 -25.62 -15.52 7.09
C ASN A 103 -24.32 -16.13 6.47
N ILE A 104 -23.69 -15.45 5.51
CA ILE A 104 -22.38 -15.83 4.94
C ILE A 104 -21.38 -14.67 5.13
N TYR A 105 -20.33 -14.90 5.93
CA TYR A 105 -19.34 -13.91 6.35
C TYR A 105 -17.94 -14.23 5.81
N TYR A 106 -17.33 -13.27 5.11
CA TYR A 106 -15.94 -13.31 4.69
C TYR A 106 -15.04 -12.73 5.79
N LEU A 107 -13.93 -13.39 6.11
CA LEU A 107 -12.99 -12.91 7.14
C LEU A 107 -12.07 -11.76 6.70
N GLY A 108 -12.04 -11.38 5.42
CA GLY A 108 -11.08 -10.40 4.89
C GLY A 108 -9.76 -11.03 4.46
N TYR A 109 -8.78 -10.21 4.09
CA TYR A 109 -7.43 -10.67 3.73
C TYR A 109 -6.77 -11.40 4.90
N ALA A 110 -6.96 -10.87 6.12
CA ALA A 110 -6.86 -11.60 7.36
C ALA A 110 -7.89 -11.06 8.35
N GLY A 111 -8.31 -11.91 9.29
CA GLY A 111 -9.32 -11.54 10.27
C GLY A 111 -9.27 -12.40 11.53
N VAL A 112 -9.75 -11.84 12.64
CA VAL A 112 -10.07 -12.61 13.85
C VAL A 112 -11.45 -12.23 14.34
N VAL A 113 -12.27 -13.25 14.59
CA VAL A 113 -13.65 -13.14 15.07
C VAL A 113 -13.90 -14.12 16.20
N GLN A 114 -14.98 -13.91 16.94
CA GLN A 114 -15.43 -14.80 18.00
C GLN A 114 -16.85 -15.27 17.69
N VAL A 115 -17.07 -16.59 17.78
CA VAL A 115 -18.39 -17.24 17.65
C VAL A 115 -18.65 -18.04 18.92
N ALA A 116 -19.64 -17.64 19.71
CA ALA A 116 -19.95 -18.26 21.02
C ALA A 116 -18.71 -18.45 21.93
N GLY A 117 -17.77 -17.50 21.92
CA GLY A 117 -16.52 -17.59 22.72
C GLY A 117 -15.45 -18.55 22.17
N VAL A 118 -15.63 -19.11 20.96
CA VAL A 118 -14.55 -19.75 20.18
C VAL A 118 -13.87 -18.68 19.33
N ARG A 119 -12.56 -18.50 19.51
CA ARG A 119 -11.76 -17.50 18.78
C ARG A 119 -11.20 -18.10 17.48
N ILE A 120 -11.64 -17.53 16.35
CA ILE A 120 -11.32 -17.99 15.00
C ILE A 120 -10.46 -16.92 14.32
N ALA A 121 -9.23 -17.27 13.94
CA ALA A 121 -8.36 -16.45 13.11
C ALA A 121 -8.27 -17.02 11.70
N GLY A 122 -8.06 -16.18 10.70
CA GLY A 122 -7.92 -16.61 9.31
C GLY A 122 -6.96 -15.74 8.50
N LEU A 123 -6.31 -16.37 7.53
CA LEU A 123 -5.46 -15.77 6.51
C LEU A 123 -5.93 -16.24 5.12
N SER A 124 -6.41 -15.31 4.30
CA SER A 124 -6.90 -15.58 2.95
C SER A 124 -5.75 -15.60 1.93
N GLY A 125 -5.93 -16.39 0.87
CA GLY A 125 -5.03 -16.43 -0.28
C GLY A 125 -3.91 -17.47 -0.19
N ILE A 126 -3.02 -17.43 -1.18
CA ILE A 126 -1.87 -18.34 -1.31
C ILE A 126 -0.53 -17.59 -1.27
N TYR A 127 0.55 -18.25 -0.85
CA TYR A 127 1.86 -17.61 -0.74
C TYR A 127 2.62 -17.62 -2.08
N LYS A 128 3.09 -16.43 -2.51
CA LYS A 128 4.15 -16.29 -3.53
C LYS A 128 5.15 -15.21 -3.11
N SER A 129 6.43 -15.57 -3.07
CA SER A 129 7.54 -14.72 -2.64
C SER A 129 7.66 -13.40 -3.42
N GLN A 130 7.30 -13.39 -4.71
CA GLN A 130 7.38 -12.22 -5.58
C GLN A 130 6.48 -11.06 -5.12
N HIS A 131 5.28 -11.35 -4.60
CA HIS A 131 4.33 -10.32 -4.16
C HIS A 131 4.30 -10.13 -2.64
N TRP A 132 4.94 -11.02 -1.88
CA TRP A 132 4.98 -11.00 -0.41
C TRP A 132 5.29 -9.63 0.20
N MET A 133 6.23 -8.87 -0.38
CA MET A 133 6.66 -7.56 0.13
C MET A 133 5.92 -6.37 -0.50
N GLN A 134 4.90 -6.58 -1.34
CA GLN A 134 4.20 -5.50 -2.04
C GLN A 134 2.95 -5.05 -1.27
N GLY A 135 2.43 -3.87 -1.59
CA GLY A 135 1.07 -3.50 -1.20
C GLY A 135 -0.01 -4.26 -1.97
N HIS A 136 -1.27 -3.97 -1.65
CA HIS A 136 -2.43 -4.38 -2.46
C HIS A 136 -2.74 -3.28 -3.47
N TYR A 137 -2.08 -3.34 -4.64
CA TYR A 137 -2.12 -2.30 -5.69
C TYR A 137 -3.08 -2.64 -6.84
N GLU A 138 -3.58 -3.87 -6.86
CA GLU A 138 -4.43 -4.44 -7.88
C GLU A 138 -5.78 -3.75 -7.91
N LYS A 139 -6.35 -3.54 -9.10
CA LYS A 139 -7.75 -3.10 -9.24
C LYS A 139 -8.34 -3.54 -10.58
N PRO A 140 -9.65 -3.76 -10.67
CA PRO A 140 -10.31 -4.03 -11.94
C PRO A 140 -10.21 -2.83 -12.89
N PRO A 141 -10.07 -3.04 -14.21
CA PRO A 141 -9.93 -4.34 -14.88
C PRO A 141 -8.53 -4.93 -14.70
N TYR A 142 -8.46 -6.17 -14.22
CA TYR A 142 -7.19 -6.88 -14.05
C TYR A 142 -6.61 -7.35 -15.39
N ASN A 143 -5.29 -7.43 -15.47
CA ASN A 143 -4.55 -8.27 -16.41
C ASN A 143 -4.15 -9.61 -15.74
N ASP A 144 -3.64 -10.54 -16.55
CA ASP A 144 -3.18 -11.88 -16.17
C ASP A 144 -2.21 -11.95 -14.97
N SER A 145 -1.40 -10.93 -14.75
CA SER A 145 -0.53 -10.85 -13.57
C SER A 145 -1.32 -10.38 -12.34
N THR A 146 -2.04 -9.26 -12.49
CA THR A 146 -2.79 -8.64 -11.38
C THR A 146 -3.96 -9.47 -10.86
N ILE A 147 -4.62 -10.25 -11.73
CA ILE A 147 -5.71 -11.16 -11.32
C ILE A 147 -5.19 -12.28 -10.41
N ARG A 148 -3.90 -12.65 -10.57
CA ARG A 148 -3.22 -13.64 -9.73
C ARG A 148 -2.65 -13.01 -8.46
N SER A 149 -2.04 -11.83 -8.58
CA SER A 149 -1.44 -11.15 -7.44
C SER A 149 -2.47 -10.67 -6.40
N ALA A 150 -3.71 -10.40 -6.81
CA ALA A 150 -4.80 -9.97 -5.92
C ALA A 150 -5.14 -10.95 -4.78
N TYR A 151 -4.92 -12.26 -4.95
CA TYR A 151 -5.14 -13.27 -3.90
C TYR A 151 -3.83 -13.81 -3.31
N HIS A 152 -2.67 -13.23 -3.62
CA HIS A 152 -1.42 -13.64 -2.98
C HIS A 152 -1.26 -12.97 -1.59
N VAL A 153 -0.85 -13.75 -0.59
CA VAL A 153 -0.61 -13.25 0.78
C VAL A 153 0.47 -12.17 0.79
N ARG A 154 0.25 -11.08 1.54
CA ARG A 154 1.26 -10.03 1.83
C ARG A 154 1.83 -10.14 3.24
N ASN A 155 2.99 -9.52 3.43
CA ASN A 155 3.69 -9.45 4.70
C ASN A 155 2.91 -8.67 5.78
N LEU A 156 2.01 -7.75 5.41
CA LEU A 156 1.23 -6.92 6.31
C LEU A 156 0.23 -7.73 7.13
N GLU A 157 -0.60 -8.56 6.48
CA GLU A 157 -1.59 -9.40 7.16
C GLU A 157 -0.91 -10.38 8.13
N VAL A 158 0.19 -11.00 7.69
CA VAL A 158 0.98 -11.91 8.54
C VAL A 158 1.66 -11.17 9.67
N PHE A 159 2.21 -9.97 9.44
CA PHE A 159 2.77 -9.13 10.50
C PHE A 159 1.72 -8.78 11.56
N ARG A 160 0.49 -8.42 11.14
CA ARG A 160 -0.65 -8.17 12.04
C ARG A 160 -1.02 -9.40 12.86
N LEU A 161 -1.16 -10.56 12.21
CA LEU A 161 -1.49 -11.83 12.89
C LEU A 161 -0.42 -12.24 13.92
N LYS A 162 0.86 -11.95 13.68
CA LYS A 162 1.95 -12.17 14.66
C LYS A 162 1.84 -11.31 15.93
N GLN A 163 1.03 -10.26 15.94
CA GLN A 163 0.85 -9.40 17.12
C GLN A 163 -0.19 -9.94 18.11
N LEU A 164 -0.98 -10.94 17.71
CA LEU A 164 -2.02 -11.54 18.55
C LEU A 164 -1.42 -12.15 19.82
N SER A 165 -2.11 -11.95 20.95
CA SER A 165 -1.77 -12.57 22.22
C SER A 165 -2.90 -13.47 22.72
N GLY A 166 -2.60 -14.30 23.71
CA GLY A 166 -3.58 -15.24 24.24
C GLY A 166 -3.88 -16.42 23.32
N LYS A 167 -4.93 -17.18 23.66
CA LYS A 167 -5.28 -18.44 22.99
C LYS A 167 -6.04 -18.17 21.68
N ILE A 168 -5.73 -18.95 20.65
CA ILE A 168 -6.54 -19.10 19.44
C ILE A 168 -7.10 -20.52 19.42
N ASP A 169 -8.40 -20.67 19.19
CA ASP A 169 -9.04 -21.98 19.13
C ASP A 169 -8.89 -22.61 17.75
N ILE A 170 -9.17 -21.82 16.71
CA ILE A 170 -9.15 -22.25 15.32
C ILE A 170 -8.35 -21.23 14.51
N PHE A 171 -7.43 -21.70 13.68
CA PHE A 171 -6.75 -20.91 12.66
C PHE A 171 -7.04 -21.48 11.27
N LEU A 172 -7.31 -20.60 10.29
CA LEU A 172 -7.63 -20.95 8.92
C LEU A 172 -6.57 -20.41 7.94
N SER A 173 -6.12 -21.24 7.00
CA SER A 173 -5.34 -20.79 5.85
C SER A 173 -5.64 -21.65 4.62
N HIS A 174 -5.72 -21.08 3.42
CA HIS A 174 -6.01 -21.88 2.23
C HIS A 174 -4.85 -22.84 1.93
N ASP A 175 -3.66 -22.29 1.76
CA ASP A 175 -2.39 -23.03 1.73
C ASP A 175 -2.11 -23.74 3.05
N TRP A 176 -1.47 -24.91 2.98
CA TRP A 176 -0.97 -25.62 4.14
C TRP A 176 0.27 -24.91 4.71
N PRO A 177 0.52 -24.97 6.03
CA PRO A 177 1.81 -24.59 6.61
C PRO A 177 2.97 -25.41 5.99
N ALA A 178 4.01 -24.72 5.49
CA ALA A 178 5.11 -25.38 4.80
C ALA A 178 5.82 -26.42 5.69
N GLY A 179 5.95 -27.66 5.19
CA GLY A 179 6.57 -28.77 5.94
C GLY A 179 5.67 -29.45 6.99
N VAL A 180 4.36 -29.14 7.04
CA VAL A 180 3.40 -29.78 7.98
C VAL A 180 3.27 -31.30 7.77
N THR A 181 3.64 -31.82 6.60
CA THR A 181 3.60 -33.24 6.24
C THR A 181 4.42 -34.11 7.20
N LYS A 182 5.53 -33.57 7.71
CA LYS A 182 6.46 -34.22 8.65
C LYS A 182 5.84 -34.53 10.03
N TYR A 183 4.63 -34.02 10.30
CA TYR A 183 3.88 -34.22 11.54
C TYR A 183 2.65 -35.14 11.38
N GLY A 184 2.52 -35.81 10.23
CA GLY A 184 1.46 -36.78 9.91
C GLY A 184 1.99 -37.98 9.12
N ASP A 185 1.10 -38.72 8.46
CA ASP A 185 1.46 -39.89 7.64
C ASP A 185 1.89 -39.47 6.23
N GLU A 186 3.13 -38.98 6.12
CA GLU A 186 3.73 -38.53 4.85
C GLU A 186 3.82 -39.67 3.81
N ASP A 187 4.05 -40.91 4.25
CA ASP A 187 4.05 -42.10 3.38
C ASP A 187 2.67 -42.36 2.75
N ALA A 188 1.58 -42.22 3.51
CA ALA A 188 0.22 -42.32 2.98
C ALA A 188 -0.12 -41.16 2.04
N LEU A 189 0.33 -39.94 2.35
CA LEU A 189 0.18 -38.78 1.47
C LEU A 189 0.90 -39.00 0.13
N LEU A 190 2.16 -39.45 0.15
CA LEU A 190 2.94 -39.72 -1.06
C LEU A 190 2.41 -40.92 -1.87
N LYS A 191 1.79 -41.92 -1.23
CA LYS A 191 1.04 -42.98 -1.94
C LYS A 191 -0.18 -42.43 -2.68
N GLN A 192 -0.87 -41.42 -2.13
CA GLN A 192 -2.01 -40.77 -2.78
C GLN A 192 -1.60 -39.71 -3.82
N LYS A 193 -0.47 -39.02 -3.58
CA LYS A 193 0.01 -37.86 -4.36
C LYS A 193 1.54 -37.95 -4.56
N PRO A 194 2.05 -38.88 -5.41
CA PRO A 194 3.48 -39.12 -5.54
C PRO A 194 4.30 -37.90 -6.00
N PHE A 195 3.67 -37.00 -6.76
CA PHE A 195 4.29 -35.79 -7.30
C PHE A 195 4.65 -34.75 -6.21
N PHE A 196 4.06 -34.82 -5.01
CA PHE A 196 4.46 -33.95 -3.90
C PHE A 196 5.85 -34.27 -3.34
N LYS A 197 6.48 -35.39 -3.72
CA LYS A 197 7.77 -35.82 -3.17
C LYS A 197 8.86 -34.75 -3.26
N ASN A 198 9.07 -34.19 -4.46
CA ASN A 198 10.13 -33.18 -4.68
C ASN A 198 9.82 -31.88 -3.91
N ASP A 199 8.55 -31.46 -3.86
CA ASP A 199 8.11 -30.25 -3.16
C ASP A 199 8.22 -30.40 -1.63
N ILE A 200 8.04 -31.62 -1.10
CA ILE A 200 8.23 -31.94 0.32
C ILE A 200 9.72 -32.00 0.68
N GLU A 201 10.52 -32.69 -0.13
CA GLU A 201 11.98 -32.82 0.07
C GLU A 201 12.69 -31.45 0.02
N SER A 202 12.28 -30.58 -0.91
CA SER A 202 12.78 -29.20 -1.03
C SER A 202 12.12 -28.20 -0.06
N ASN A 203 11.12 -28.62 0.71
CA ASN A 203 10.31 -27.78 1.60
C ASN A 203 9.63 -26.60 0.87
N ALA A 204 9.26 -26.81 -0.39
CA ALA A 204 8.49 -25.90 -1.24
C ALA A 204 6.97 -26.12 -1.16
N LEU A 205 6.51 -27.28 -0.67
CA LEU A 205 5.08 -27.56 -0.50
C LEU A 205 4.48 -26.72 0.64
N GLY A 206 3.59 -25.80 0.28
CA GLY A 206 2.82 -24.96 1.22
C GLY A 206 3.45 -23.59 1.49
N SER A 207 2.93 -22.91 2.49
CA SER A 207 3.21 -21.52 2.84
C SER A 207 4.16 -21.42 4.05
N PRO A 208 5.39 -20.91 3.86
CA PRO A 208 6.30 -20.58 4.97
C PRO A 208 5.71 -19.64 6.02
N PRO A 209 5.03 -18.51 5.67
CA PRO A 209 4.45 -17.65 6.70
C PRO A 209 3.29 -18.32 7.47
N CYS A 210 2.56 -19.27 6.87
CA CYS A 210 1.59 -20.08 7.63
C CYS A 210 2.28 -20.96 8.68
N MET A 211 3.44 -21.55 8.38
CA MET A 211 4.20 -22.32 9.38
C MET A 211 4.76 -21.41 10.48
N GLU A 212 5.25 -20.22 10.14
CA GLU A 212 5.72 -19.25 11.14
C GLU A 212 4.57 -18.80 12.09
N LEU A 213 3.37 -18.58 11.55
CA LEU A 213 2.17 -18.29 12.36
C LEU A 213 1.74 -19.48 13.22
N LEU A 214 1.81 -20.71 12.70
CA LEU A 214 1.51 -21.93 13.46
C LEU A 214 2.48 -22.10 14.64
N GLU A 215 3.77 -21.92 14.40
CA GLU A 215 4.82 -22.02 15.41
C GLU A 215 4.81 -20.88 16.43
N LEU A 216 4.29 -19.70 16.08
CA LEU A 216 4.17 -18.58 17.02
C LEU A 216 2.90 -18.66 17.88
N LEU A 217 1.75 -18.92 17.25
CA LEU A 217 0.44 -18.79 17.89
C LEU A 217 -0.01 -20.11 18.56
N HIS A 218 0.39 -21.25 18.00
CA HIS A 218 0.02 -22.60 18.46
C HIS A 218 -1.48 -22.74 18.78
N PRO A 219 -2.36 -22.60 17.77
CA PRO A 219 -3.81 -22.69 17.93
C PRO A 219 -4.24 -24.12 18.29
N SER A 220 -5.46 -24.29 18.80
CA SER A 220 -5.95 -25.63 19.17
C SER A 220 -6.25 -26.52 17.94
N TYR A 221 -6.65 -25.88 16.84
CA TYR A 221 -6.88 -26.47 15.52
C TYR A 221 -6.32 -25.54 14.43
N TRP A 222 -5.82 -26.15 13.35
CA TRP A 222 -5.46 -25.47 12.12
C TRP A 222 -6.16 -26.16 10.95
N PHE A 223 -6.92 -25.43 10.14
CA PHE A 223 -7.64 -25.96 8.98
C PHE A 223 -7.15 -25.37 7.66
N SER A 224 -7.00 -26.22 6.65
CA SER A 224 -6.52 -25.84 5.32
C SER A 224 -7.15 -26.65 4.17
N ALA A 225 -6.93 -26.20 2.94
CA ALA A 225 -7.50 -26.80 1.74
C ALA A 225 -6.45 -26.86 0.60
N HIS A 226 -6.73 -26.29 -0.57
CA HIS A 226 -5.87 -26.15 -1.75
C HIS A 226 -5.36 -27.45 -2.41
N LEU A 227 -4.67 -28.33 -1.68
CA LEU A 227 -3.95 -29.50 -2.23
C LEU A 227 -4.83 -30.70 -2.64
N HIS A 228 -6.17 -30.55 -2.58
CA HIS A 228 -7.15 -31.55 -3.02
C HIS A 228 -6.87 -32.97 -2.50
N CYS A 229 -6.67 -33.08 -1.19
CA CYS A 229 -6.56 -34.33 -0.44
C CYS A 229 -6.81 -34.07 1.05
N LYS A 230 -7.31 -35.10 1.76
CA LYS A 230 -7.43 -35.04 3.22
C LYS A 230 -6.13 -35.48 3.88
N PHE A 231 -5.61 -34.66 4.77
CA PHE A 231 -4.42 -34.95 5.58
C PHE A 231 -4.63 -34.49 7.01
N ALA A 232 -4.05 -35.19 7.98
CA ALA A 232 -4.15 -34.85 9.39
C ALA A 232 -2.78 -35.00 10.05
N ALA A 233 -2.42 -34.03 10.90
CA ALA A 233 -1.14 -33.98 11.58
C ALA A 233 -1.26 -33.39 12.99
N LEU A 234 -0.30 -33.75 13.85
CA LEU A 234 -0.22 -33.25 15.22
C LEU A 234 1.10 -32.49 15.38
N VAL A 235 1.02 -31.16 15.37
CA VAL A 235 2.22 -30.31 15.47
C VAL A 235 2.44 -29.90 16.93
N PRO A 236 3.47 -30.41 17.62
CA PRO A 236 3.76 -30.04 19.01
C PRO A 236 4.42 -28.66 19.11
N GLU A 237 4.16 -27.98 20.21
CA GLU A 237 4.87 -26.76 20.61
C GLU A 237 6.34 -27.07 20.96
N LYS A 238 7.28 -26.33 20.36
CA LYS A 238 8.71 -26.54 20.58
C LYS A 238 9.10 -26.22 22.03
N GLY A 239 9.33 -27.26 22.83
CA GLY A 239 9.67 -27.13 24.25
C GLY A 239 8.47 -26.84 25.17
N GLY A 240 7.24 -26.96 24.68
CA GLY A 240 6.02 -26.79 25.46
C GLY A 240 5.12 -28.02 25.45
N ALA A 241 3.89 -27.84 25.94
CA ALA A 241 2.92 -28.92 26.12
C ALA A 241 1.70 -28.81 25.18
N ARG A 242 1.59 -27.73 24.40
CA ARG A 242 0.50 -27.56 23.44
C ARG A 242 0.73 -28.42 22.19
N VAL A 243 -0.36 -28.85 21.57
CA VAL A 243 -0.36 -29.57 20.28
C VAL A 243 -1.44 -28.97 19.41
N THR A 244 -1.04 -28.48 18.23
CA THR A 244 -1.96 -28.00 17.19
C THR A 244 -2.47 -29.20 16.40
N ARG A 245 -3.80 -29.35 16.29
CA ARG A 245 -4.42 -30.36 15.43
C ARG A 245 -4.58 -29.80 14.03
N PHE A 246 -3.71 -30.19 13.12
CA PHE A 246 -3.82 -29.82 11.72
C PHE A 246 -4.77 -30.78 10.99
N LEU A 247 -5.69 -30.23 10.20
CA LEU A 247 -6.54 -30.99 9.29
C LEU A 247 -6.68 -30.22 7.97
N ALA A 248 -6.26 -30.85 6.88
CA ALA A 248 -6.59 -30.44 5.53
C ALA A 248 -7.71 -31.30 4.94
N LEU A 249 -8.51 -30.70 4.07
CA LEU A 249 -9.64 -31.36 3.39
C LEU A 249 -9.57 -31.23 1.87
N ASP A 250 -10.28 -32.13 1.19
CA ASP A 250 -10.35 -32.19 -0.28
C ASP A 250 -11.38 -31.16 -0.81
N LYS A 251 -11.56 -31.06 -2.13
CA LYS A 251 -12.63 -30.25 -2.73
C LYS A 251 -13.98 -30.96 -2.79
N CYS A 252 -15.07 -30.20 -2.77
CA CYS A 252 -16.45 -30.68 -2.87
C CYS A 252 -16.70 -31.42 -4.20
N LEU A 253 -16.44 -32.73 -4.20
CA LEU A 253 -16.61 -33.64 -5.34
C LEU A 253 -17.07 -35.03 -4.88
N PRO A 254 -17.76 -35.79 -5.74
CA PRO A 254 -18.21 -37.14 -5.43
C PRO A 254 -17.09 -38.05 -4.91
N LYS A 255 -17.36 -38.74 -3.79
CA LYS A 255 -16.45 -39.68 -3.10
C LYS A 255 -15.16 -39.04 -2.54
N ARG A 256 -15.04 -37.70 -2.51
CA ARG A 256 -13.94 -36.99 -1.83
C ARG A 256 -14.26 -36.76 -0.35
N LYS A 257 -13.22 -36.40 0.42
CA LYS A 257 -13.31 -36.11 1.86
C LYS A 257 -13.20 -34.59 2.06
N PHE A 258 -14.25 -33.88 1.61
CA PHE A 258 -14.30 -32.43 1.53
C PHE A 258 -14.84 -31.77 2.80
N LEU A 259 -15.82 -32.40 3.44
CA LEU A 259 -16.45 -31.96 4.68
C LEU A 259 -16.00 -32.81 5.88
N GLN A 260 -15.80 -32.20 7.05
CA GLN A 260 -15.65 -32.90 8.33
C GLN A 260 -16.32 -32.14 9.48
N VAL A 261 -17.14 -32.84 10.27
CA VAL A 261 -17.76 -32.29 11.48
C VAL A 261 -16.90 -32.55 12.71
N LEU A 262 -16.76 -31.54 13.57
CA LEU A 262 -15.94 -31.53 14.78
C LEU A 262 -16.72 -30.93 15.95
N GLU A 263 -16.45 -31.43 17.16
CA GLU A 263 -16.93 -30.80 18.39
C GLU A 263 -15.84 -29.92 19.00
N VAL A 264 -16.12 -28.62 19.07
CA VAL A 264 -15.25 -27.64 19.74
C VAL A 264 -15.95 -27.16 21.01
N ARG A 265 -15.20 -27.17 22.13
CA ARG A 265 -15.70 -26.71 23.42
C ARG A 265 -15.95 -25.20 23.35
N SER A 266 -17.22 -24.82 23.43
CA SER A 266 -17.63 -23.44 23.70
C SER A 266 -17.28 -23.09 25.14
N GLN A 267 -16.92 -21.83 25.39
CA GLN A 267 -16.75 -21.32 26.77
C GLN A 267 -18.07 -20.76 27.34
N THR A 268 -19.12 -20.65 26.51
CA THR A 268 -20.40 -20.03 26.88
C THR A 268 -21.60 -20.79 26.32
N ASP A 269 -22.70 -20.85 27.07
CA ASP A 269 -24.02 -21.29 26.58
C ASP A 269 -24.77 -20.19 25.81
N SER A 270 -24.05 -19.16 25.38
CA SER A 270 -24.58 -18.03 24.59
C SER A 270 -25.06 -18.48 23.21
N PRO A 271 -26.04 -17.76 22.61
CA PRO A 271 -26.45 -18.02 21.23
C PRO A 271 -25.27 -17.91 20.27
N VAL A 272 -25.33 -18.67 19.16
CA VAL A 272 -24.33 -18.67 18.10
C VAL A 272 -24.38 -17.32 17.37
N GLN A 273 -23.62 -16.35 17.87
CA GLN A 273 -23.53 -15.00 17.34
C GLN A 273 -22.07 -14.66 17.02
N LEU A 274 -21.89 -14.00 15.89
CA LEU A 274 -20.61 -13.50 15.41
C LEU A 274 -20.27 -12.16 16.06
N SER A 275 -19.04 -12.02 16.54
CA SER A 275 -18.52 -10.82 17.17
C SER A 275 -17.07 -10.54 16.76
N TYR A 276 -16.70 -9.27 16.71
CA TYR A 276 -15.33 -8.82 16.46
C TYR A 276 -14.41 -9.21 17.62
N ASP A 277 -13.13 -9.43 17.31
CA ASP A 277 -12.10 -9.63 18.33
C ASP A 277 -11.46 -8.28 18.73
N PRO A 278 -11.53 -7.85 20.00
CA PRO A 278 -11.07 -6.51 20.42
C PRO A 278 -9.55 -6.34 20.29
N GLU A 279 -8.78 -7.43 20.31
CA GLU A 279 -7.35 -7.37 20.10
C GLU A 279 -7.02 -7.20 18.61
N TRP A 280 -7.69 -7.95 17.73
CA TRP A 280 -7.54 -7.77 16.29
C TRP A 280 -7.92 -6.37 15.82
N LEU A 281 -9.05 -5.81 16.30
CA LEU A 281 -9.42 -4.44 15.97
C LEU A 281 -8.38 -3.42 16.46
N ALA A 282 -7.79 -3.63 17.65
CA ALA A 282 -6.69 -2.79 18.14
C ALA A 282 -5.40 -2.97 17.33
N ILE A 283 -5.07 -4.17 16.86
CA ILE A 283 -3.95 -4.40 15.94
C ILE A 283 -4.18 -3.66 14.62
N LEU A 284 -5.37 -3.76 14.02
CA LEU A 284 -5.73 -3.03 12.79
C LEU A 284 -5.56 -1.51 12.97
N TYR A 285 -6.11 -0.95 14.04
CA TYR A 285 -5.98 0.47 14.37
C TYR A 285 -4.53 0.92 14.54
N LEU A 286 -3.76 0.20 15.37
CA LEU A 286 -2.35 0.57 15.66
C LEU A 286 -1.43 0.39 14.44
N THR A 287 -1.76 -0.53 13.52
CA THR A 287 -0.98 -0.81 12.30
C THR A 287 -1.59 -0.23 11.02
N ASN A 288 -2.52 0.73 11.13
CA ASN A 288 -3.13 1.34 9.94
C ASN A 288 -2.09 2.03 9.05
N HIS A 289 -1.14 2.75 9.66
CA HIS A 289 -0.04 3.44 8.97
C HIS A 289 0.94 2.53 8.20
N LEU A 290 0.82 1.20 8.34
CA LEU A 290 1.58 0.20 7.58
C LEU A 290 0.82 -0.32 6.34
N LEU A 291 -0.39 0.20 6.09
CA LEU A 291 -1.14 -0.13 4.88
C LEU A 291 -0.48 0.51 3.65
N SER A 292 -0.22 -0.31 2.62
CA SER A 292 0.25 0.15 1.31
C SER A 292 -0.63 -0.41 0.20
N VAL A 293 -0.98 0.45 -0.76
CA VAL A 293 -1.68 0.12 -2.00
C VAL A 293 -0.79 0.38 -3.24
N LYS A 294 0.53 0.30 -3.06
CA LYS A 294 1.56 0.53 -4.09
C LYS A 294 2.31 -0.76 -4.44
N ASN A 295 2.71 -0.90 -5.70
CA ASN A 295 3.51 -2.02 -6.21
C ASN A 295 5.01 -1.87 -5.92
N ASN A 296 5.38 -1.32 -4.76
CA ASN A 296 6.76 -1.20 -4.32
C ASN A 296 7.02 -2.08 -3.10
N ILE A 297 8.29 -2.39 -2.86
CA ILE A 297 8.71 -3.16 -1.68
C ILE A 297 8.40 -2.32 -0.42
N HIS A 298 7.59 -2.88 0.46
CA HIS A 298 7.17 -2.29 1.72
C HIS A 298 7.60 -3.21 2.87
N TYR A 299 8.47 -2.70 3.74
CA TYR A 299 9.03 -3.45 4.85
C TYR A 299 8.21 -3.26 6.12
N MET A 300 7.91 -4.37 6.80
CA MET A 300 7.27 -4.34 8.12
C MET A 300 8.30 -3.97 9.21
N PRO A 301 7.88 -3.27 10.28
CA PRO A 301 8.75 -2.94 11.41
C PRO A 301 9.43 -4.17 12.02
N GLY A 302 10.74 -4.08 12.23
CA GLY A 302 11.56 -5.17 12.78
C GLY A 302 12.26 -4.78 14.08
N ARG A 303 12.70 -5.79 14.85
CA ARG A 303 13.33 -5.63 16.18
C ARG A 303 14.55 -4.68 16.22
N TYR A 304 15.24 -4.52 15.10
CA TYR A 304 16.45 -3.69 14.96
C TYR A 304 16.18 -2.30 14.38
N GLY A 305 14.91 -1.95 14.12
CA GLY A 305 14.51 -0.59 13.72
C GLY A 305 14.34 0.34 14.92
N ALA A 306 14.42 1.65 14.70
CA ALA A 306 14.26 2.67 15.75
C ALA A 306 12.81 2.84 16.26
N GLY A 307 11.81 2.41 15.48
CA GLY A 307 10.38 2.57 15.79
C GLY A 307 9.74 1.40 16.56
N ARG A 308 8.46 1.56 16.93
CA ARG A 308 7.64 0.48 17.49
C ARG A 308 7.55 -0.66 16.47
N TRP A 309 7.95 -1.86 16.87
CA TRP A 309 7.83 -3.09 16.06
C TRP A 309 6.89 -4.13 16.67
N MET A 310 6.62 -4.03 17.98
CA MET A 310 5.64 -4.85 18.69
C MET A 310 4.34 -4.06 18.85
N TYR A 311 3.28 -4.54 18.20
CA TYR A 311 1.95 -3.93 18.17
C TYR A 311 0.90 -4.78 18.91
N THR A 312 1.33 -5.79 19.68
CA THR A 312 0.48 -6.50 20.65
C THR A 312 -0.23 -5.49 21.56
N PRO A 313 -1.56 -5.38 21.51
CA PRO A 313 -2.28 -4.33 22.22
C PRO A 313 -2.29 -4.48 23.74
N THR A 314 -1.98 -3.40 24.43
CA THR A 314 -2.23 -3.26 25.88
C THR A 314 -3.72 -3.32 26.19
N ALA A 315 -4.07 -3.61 27.46
CA ALA A 315 -5.46 -3.56 27.91
C ALA A 315 -6.13 -2.21 27.66
N LYS A 316 -5.39 -1.09 27.76
CA LYS A 316 -5.89 0.26 27.49
C LYS A 316 -6.15 0.51 26.00
N GLU A 317 -5.28 0.02 25.11
CA GLU A 317 -5.50 0.10 23.66
C GLU A 317 -6.75 -0.71 23.26
N LYS A 318 -6.93 -1.92 23.81
CA LYS A 318 -8.14 -2.74 23.60
C LYS A 318 -9.41 -2.07 24.13
N GLN A 319 -9.35 -1.47 25.32
CA GLN A 319 -10.47 -0.73 25.91
C GLN A 319 -10.87 0.48 25.06
N THR A 320 -9.90 1.26 24.57
CA THR A 320 -10.16 2.41 23.66
C THR A 320 -10.93 1.98 22.40
N VAL A 321 -10.64 0.79 21.86
CA VAL A 321 -11.33 0.25 20.69
C VAL A 321 -12.72 -0.30 21.04
N TYR A 322 -12.86 -0.96 22.18
CA TYR A 322 -14.16 -1.40 22.69
C TYR A 322 -15.14 -0.22 22.89
N GLU A 323 -14.63 0.92 23.38
CA GLU A 323 -15.39 2.17 23.51
C GLU A 323 -15.79 2.78 22.16
N ARG A 324 -14.93 2.73 21.14
CA ARG A 324 -15.26 3.13 19.75
C ARG A 324 -16.37 2.27 19.13
N PHE A 325 -16.56 1.05 19.62
CA PHE A 325 -17.61 0.13 19.20
C PHE A 325 -18.85 0.20 20.10
N ASP A 326 -19.04 1.31 20.83
CA ASP A 326 -20.19 1.55 21.73
C ASP A 326 -20.33 0.49 22.83
N SER A 327 -19.22 -0.16 23.21
CA SER A 327 -19.19 -1.35 24.09
C SER A 327 -19.94 -2.58 23.55
N ASP A 328 -20.25 -2.62 22.25
CA ASP A 328 -20.88 -3.76 21.57
C ASP A 328 -20.00 -4.30 20.44
N MET A 329 -19.44 -5.50 20.67
CA MET A 329 -18.57 -6.16 19.71
C MET A 329 -19.33 -7.07 18.72
N ARG A 330 -20.66 -7.12 18.77
CA ARG A 330 -21.45 -7.92 17.81
C ARG A 330 -21.27 -7.37 16.41
N ILE A 331 -21.05 -8.25 15.43
CA ILE A 331 -20.97 -7.83 14.03
C ILE A 331 -22.39 -7.46 13.57
N PRO A 332 -22.63 -6.24 13.06
CA PRO A 332 -23.96 -5.82 12.61
C PRO A 332 -24.39 -6.65 11.40
N LEU A 333 -25.70 -6.93 11.27
CA LEU A 333 -26.27 -7.64 10.12
C LEU A 333 -26.60 -6.64 8.99
N ASN A 334 -25.58 -5.92 8.49
CA ASN A 334 -25.69 -4.81 7.54
C ASN A 334 -25.39 -5.21 6.08
N PHE A 335 -25.70 -6.45 5.67
CA PHE A 335 -25.54 -6.89 4.28
C PHE A 335 -26.36 -6.04 3.30
N THR A 336 -25.70 -5.49 2.28
CA THR A 336 -26.31 -4.78 1.15
C THR A 336 -25.78 -5.34 -0.18
N ARG A 337 -26.62 -5.30 -1.23
CA ARG A 337 -26.23 -5.73 -2.58
C ARG A 337 -25.57 -4.55 -3.31
N THR A 338 -24.27 -4.62 -3.57
CA THR A 338 -23.48 -3.59 -4.25
C THR A 338 -23.58 -3.63 -5.79
N VAL A 339 -23.99 -4.76 -6.38
CA VAL A 339 -24.16 -4.96 -7.84
C VAL A 339 -25.43 -5.75 -8.19
N LYS A 340 -25.89 -5.67 -9.46
CA LYS A 340 -26.94 -6.55 -10.02
C LYS A 340 -26.47 -8.02 -9.91
N PRO A 341 -27.27 -8.94 -9.34
CA PRO A 341 -26.97 -10.37 -9.36
C PRO A 341 -27.01 -10.93 -10.78
N TYR A 342 -26.43 -12.11 -10.99
CA TYR A 342 -26.71 -12.92 -12.17
C TYR A 342 -28.20 -13.23 -12.26
N ASP A 343 -28.72 -13.20 -13.49
CA ASP A 343 -30.08 -13.60 -13.84
C ASP A 343 -29.97 -14.56 -15.02
N SER A 344 -30.43 -15.80 -14.84
CA SER A 344 -30.41 -16.84 -15.87
C SER A 344 -31.45 -16.63 -16.97
N CYS A 345 -32.40 -15.71 -16.78
CA CYS A 345 -33.43 -15.37 -17.75
C CYS A 345 -33.07 -14.12 -18.58
N ASP A 346 -31.99 -13.42 -18.24
CA ASP A 346 -31.52 -12.27 -19.01
C ASP A 346 -30.80 -12.75 -20.29
N THR A 347 -31.29 -12.30 -21.45
CA THR A 347 -30.72 -12.66 -22.75
C THR A 347 -29.47 -11.86 -23.11
N ASP A 348 -29.19 -10.76 -22.39
CA ASP A 348 -27.97 -9.99 -22.63
C ASP A 348 -26.76 -10.66 -21.98
N THR A 349 -25.97 -11.35 -22.81
CA THR A 349 -24.75 -12.05 -22.39
C THR A 349 -23.54 -11.12 -22.24
N HIS A 350 -23.67 -9.82 -22.53
CA HIS A 350 -22.57 -8.85 -22.41
C HIS A 350 -22.30 -8.45 -20.96
N ALA A 351 -21.57 -9.32 -20.25
CA ALA A 351 -21.09 -9.04 -18.91
C ALA A 351 -20.24 -7.75 -18.86
N GLU A 352 -20.75 -6.75 -18.11
CA GLU A 352 -20.14 -5.43 -17.94
C GLU A 352 -18.66 -5.49 -17.59
N ARG A 353 -17.89 -4.48 -18.03
CA ARG A 353 -16.45 -4.38 -17.71
C ARG A 353 -16.27 -4.15 -16.19
N PRO A 354 -15.55 -5.05 -15.48
CA PRO A 354 -15.31 -4.91 -14.04
C PRO A 354 -14.70 -3.56 -13.66
N ARG A 355 -15.16 -2.98 -12.54
CA ARG A 355 -14.67 -1.73 -11.96
C ARG A 355 -14.36 -1.93 -10.48
N LEU A 356 -13.46 -1.11 -9.94
CA LEU A 356 -13.20 -1.05 -8.50
C LEU A 356 -14.39 -0.39 -7.78
N LEU A 357 -15.07 -1.14 -6.92
CA LEU A 357 -16.16 -0.65 -6.08
C LEU A 357 -15.69 -0.44 -4.64
N ILE A 358 -16.42 0.40 -3.91
CA ILE A 358 -16.29 0.60 -2.46
C ILE A 358 -17.52 -0.02 -1.82
N ASN A 359 -17.36 -0.69 -0.68
CA ASN A 359 -18.46 -1.30 0.07
C ASN A 359 -18.85 -0.42 1.27
N ASP A 360 -20.15 -0.23 1.48
CA ASP A 360 -20.65 0.54 2.63
C ASP A 360 -20.28 -0.14 3.96
N GLN A 361 -20.24 -1.47 4.03
CA GLN A 361 -19.83 -2.21 5.23
C GLN A 361 -18.37 -1.90 5.61
N THR A 362 -17.47 -1.94 4.62
CA THR A 362 -16.04 -1.59 4.81
C THR A 362 -15.91 -0.11 5.18
N THR A 363 -16.65 0.77 4.52
CA THR A 363 -16.62 2.22 4.77
C THR A 363 -17.07 2.55 6.19
N GLU A 364 -18.19 2.00 6.65
CA GLU A 364 -18.72 2.16 8.02
C GLU A 364 -17.73 1.62 9.06
N PHE A 365 -17.19 0.41 8.83
CA PHE A 365 -16.20 -0.21 9.70
C PHE A 365 -14.91 0.63 9.83
N CYS A 366 -14.37 1.09 8.70
CA CYS A 366 -13.17 1.93 8.65
C CYS A 366 -13.38 3.27 9.36
N GLN A 367 -14.53 3.92 9.15
CA GLN A 367 -14.90 5.15 9.86
C GLN A 367 -15.03 4.94 11.37
N LYS A 368 -15.69 3.85 11.82
CA LYS A 368 -15.91 3.57 13.25
C LYS A 368 -14.61 3.24 13.98
N LEU A 369 -13.77 2.40 13.39
CA LEU A 369 -12.48 2.03 13.97
C LEU A 369 -11.44 3.17 13.86
N GLY A 370 -11.50 3.97 12.79
CA GLY A 370 -10.55 5.03 12.48
C GLY A 370 -9.34 4.52 11.69
N ILE A 371 -9.59 3.73 10.65
CA ILE A 371 -8.59 3.17 9.72
C ILE A 371 -8.95 3.51 8.26
N ASP A 372 -8.03 3.29 7.32
CA ASP A 372 -8.23 3.59 5.90
C ASP A 372 -8.88 2.42 5.13
N ASP A 373 -9.65 2.73 4.09
CA ASP A 373 -10.18 1.74 3.14
C ASP A 373 -9.20 1.57 1.93
N PRO A 374 -8.61 0.37 1.73
CA PRO A 374 -7.71 0.11 0.60
C PRO A 374 -8.30 0.42 -0.79
N SER A 375 -9.57 0.11 -1.01
CA SER A 375 -10.26 0.36 -2.28
C SER A 375 -10.50 1.86 -2.50
N ALA A 376 -10.79 2.62 -1.43
CA ALA A 376 -10.85 4.08 -1.51
C ALA A 376 -9.47 4.69 -1.86
N LEU A 377 -8.38 4.23 -1.22
CA LEU A 377 -7.02 4.67 -1.54
C LEU A 377 -6.63 4.37 -3.01
N LEU A 378 -7.01 3.19 -3.51
CA LEU A 378 -6.80 2.76 -4.90
C LEU A 378 -7.56 3.60 -5.93
N GLN A 379 -8.76 4.09 -5.58
CA GLN A 379 -9.51 5.03 -6.42
C GLN A 379 -8.79 6.39 -6.48
N LEU A 380 -8.37 6.95 -5.33
CA LEU A 380 -7.70 8.26 -5.26
C LEU A 380 -6.43 8.34 -6.11
N ILE A 381 -5.58 7.31 -6.06
CA ILE A 381 -4.36 7.22 -6.91
C ILE A 381 -4.74 7.16 -8.41
N GLY A 382 -5.90 6.58 -8.73
CA GLY A 382 -6.44 6.54 -10.09
C GLY A 382 -7.01 7.86 -10.62
N SER A 383 -7.40 8.79 -9.74
CA SER A 383 -7.80 10.15 -10.13
C SER A 383 -6.60 11.06 -10.35
N THR A 384 -5.62 11.10 -9.44
CA THR A 384 -4.44 12.00 -9.56
C THR A 384 -3.64 11.76 -10.85
N THR A 385 -3.61 10.52 -11.34
CA THR A 385 -2.97 10.15 -12.62
C THR A 385 -3.77 10.59 -13.86
N LYS A 386 -5.08 10.85 -13.74
CA LYS A 386 -5.92 11.43 -14.81
C LYS A 386 -5.89 12.96 -14.83
N ASP A 387 -5.71 13.61 -13.70
CA ASP A 387 -5.67 15.08 -13.65
C ASP A 387 -4.33 15.63 -14.17
N ASN A 388 -3.22 14.92 -13.92
CA ASN A 388 -1.93 15.22 -14.55
C ASN A 388 -1.89 14.96 -16.08
N SER A 389 -2.90 14.30 -16.66
CA SER A 389 -3.07 14.17 -18.12
C SER A 389 -4.17 15.09 -18.68
N ARG A 390 -4.71 16.02 -17.86
CA ARG A 390 -5.72 17.02 -18.26
C ARG A 390 -5.28 18.48 -18.08
N SER A 391 -4.15 18.75 -17.44
CA SER A 391 -3.56 20.09 -17.32
C SER A 391 -2.75 20.47 -18.58
N GLY A 392 -3.37 20.41 -19.76
CA GLY A 392 -2.63 20.48 -21.02
C GLY A 392 -3.44 20.85 -22.26
N ASP A 393 -4.57 21.56 -22.13
CA ASP A 393 -5.04 22.47 -23.18
C ASP A 393 -6.12 23.44 -22.65
N VAL A 394 -5.82 24.74 -22.68
CA VAL A 394 -6.80 25.82 -22.58
C VAL A 394 -6.62 26.70 -23.81
N SER A 395 -7.42 26.45 -24.83
CA SER A 395 -7.66 27.40 -25.92
C SER A 395 -9.16 27.40 -26.27
N MET A 396 -9.63 28.54 -26.75
CA MET A 396 -11.04 28.94 -26.78
C MET A 396 -11.41 29.31 -28.21
N GLU A 397 -12.56 28.78 -28.67
CA GLU A 397 -13.17 29.01 -30.00
C GLU A 397 -12.33 28.47 -31.19
N THR A 398 -12.88 27.95 -32.29
CA THR A 398 -14.13 28.32 -32.97
C THR A 398 -14.69 27.13 -33.79
N SER A 399 -15.96 27.21 -34.20
CA SER A 399 -16.65 26.26 -35.09
C SER A 399 -16.06 26.14 -36.50
N GLY A 400 -16.03 24.93 -37.06
CA GLY A 400 -15.80 24.69 -38.49
C GLY A 400 -15.93 23.21 -38.88
N GLU A 401 -16.96 22.86 -39.65
CA GLU A 401 -17.09 21.54 -40.29
C GLU A 401 -16.07 21.42 -41.43
N TYR A 402 -15.22 20.39 -41.41
CA TYR A 402 -14.60 19.86 -42.63
C TYR A 402 -14.46 18.34 -42.56
N THR A 403 -15.20 17.66 -43.41
CA THR A 403 -15.03 16.24 -43.74
C THR A 403 -13.75 16.02 -44.54
N SER A 404 -12.98 14.99 -44.22
CA SER A 404 -12.07 14.35 -45.18
C SER A 404 -12.03 12.85 -44.91
N GLU A 405 -12.61 12.08 -45.82
CA GLU A 405 -12.39 10.63 -45.90
C GLU A 405 -10.99 10.36 -46.45
N SER A 406 -10.35 9.28 -46.01
CA SER A 406 -9.43 8.51 -46.86
C SER A 406 -9.17 7.10 -46.31
N MET A 407 -9.98 6.16 -46.79
CA MET A 407 -9.63 4.82 -47.26
C MET A 407 -8.99 3.77 -46.33
N GLU A 408 -9.61 2.59 -46.41
CA GLU A 408 -9.27 1.29 -45.86
C GLU A 408 -7.91 0.75 -46.33
N ILE A 409 -7.34 -0.21 -45.57
CA ILE A 409 -6.98 -1.53 -46.14
C ILE A 409 -7.49 -2.61 -45.16
N SER A 410 -8.34 -3.49 -45.67
CA SER A 410 -8.83 -4.71 -45.01
C SER A 410 -7.92 -5.91 -45.27
N PHE A 411 -7.97 -6.90 -44.37
CA PHE A 411 -7.54 -8.28 -44.63
C PHE A 411 -8.51 -9.26 -43.98
N GLU A 412 -9.69 -9.38 -44.60
CA GLU A 412 -10.53 -10.58 -44.62
C GLU A 412 -10.09 -11.42 -45.84
N GLU A 413 -10.34 -12.72 -45.98
CA GLU A 413 -10.90 -13.77 -45.12
C GLU A 413 -10.36 -15.11 -45.70
N ASP A 414 -10.71 -16.27 -45.13
CA ASP A 414 -11.35 -17.27 -45.99
C ASP A 414 -12.16 -18.33 -45.20
N ASN A 415 -13.32 -18.67 -45.75
CA ASN A 415 -14.38 -19.40 -45.08
C ASN A 415 -14.30 -20.93 -45.30
N ILE A 416 -14.90 -21.70 -44.37
CA ILE A 416 -15.65 -22.91 -44.75
C ILE A 416 -17.03 -22.87 -44.10
N LEU A 417 -18.04 -22.94 -44.97
CA LEU A 417 -19.46 -22.81 -44.67
C LEU A 417 -20.10 -24.18 -44.37
N CYS A 418 -21.07 -24.23 -43.45
CA CYS A 418 -22.21 -25.13 -43.62
C CYS A 418 -23.48 -24.59 -42.94
N SER A 419 -24.55 -24.48 -43.71
CA SER A 419 -25.92 -24.11 -43.30
C SER A 419 -26.64 -25.34 -42.69
N THR A 420 -27.74 -25.22 -41.94
CA THR A 420 -29.05 -24.63 -42.30
C THR A 420 -29.92 -24.30 -41.09
N PHE A 421 -30.81 -23.31 -41.26
CA PHE A 421 -31.89 -22.93 -40.33
C PHE A 421 -33.09 -23.89 -40.37
N GLU A 422 -33.85 -23.97 -39.27
CA GLU A 422 -35.32 -23.72 -39.24
C GLU A 422 -35.72 -23.13 -37.86
N GLU A 423 -36.63 -22.15 -37.83
CA GLU A 423 -37.31 -21.56 -36.65
C GLU A 423 -38.68 -22.25 -36.49
N ASP A 424 -39.34 -22.41 -35.32
CA ASP A 424 -40.11 -21.43 -34.52
C ASP A 424 -41.02 -22.24 -33.53
N PRO A 425 -41.82 -21.69 -32.57
CA PRO A 425 -41.72 -20.49 -31.73
C PRO A 425 -41.96 -20.86 -30.20
N PRO A 426 -42.64 -20.12 -29.27
CA PRO A 426 -42.13 -19.97 -27.89
C PRO A 426 -43.01 -20.56 -26.76
N ASN A 427 -42.52 -20.43 -25.51
CA ASN A 427 -43.14 -20.70 -24.20
C ASN A 427 -43.18 -22.14 -23.66
N LYS A 428 -42.26 -22.45 -22.73
CA LYS A 428 -42.57 -22.66 -21.28
C LYS A 428 -41.30 -23.05 -20.49
N CYS A 429 -41.14 -22.51 -19.29
CA CYS A 429 -40.18 -23.02 -18.31
C CYS A 429 -40.58 -24.45 -17.85
N PRO A 430 -39.67 -25.42 -17.88
CA PRO A 430 -39.83 -26.69 -17.17
C PRO A 430 -39.21 -26.61 -15.77
N SER A 431 -39.96 -27.05 -14.77
CA SER A 431 -39.45 -27.39 -13.43
C SER A 431 -38.60 -28.66 -13.44
N ASP A 432 -37.63 -28.73 -12.52
CA ASP A 432 -36.93 -29.91 -12.01
C ASP A 432 -37.00 -31.23 -12.79
N SER A 433 -35.90 -31.59 -13.44
CA SER A 433 -35.46 -33.00 -13.52
C SER A 433 -33.95 -33.11 -13.77
N MET A 434 -33.27 -33.95 -13.00
CA MET A 434 -31.85 -34.28 -13.21
C MET A 434 -31.65 -35.11 -14.48
N PRO A 435 -30.49 -34.97 -15.13
CA PRO A 435 -29.84 -36.05 -15.85
C PRO A 435 -28.48 -36.39 -15.21
N THR A 436 -28.39 -37.61 -14.67
CA THR A 436 -27.11 -38.25 -14.39
C THR A 436 -26.34 -38.51 -15.68
N ASN A 437 -25.07 -38.08 -15.77
CA ASN A 437 -24.00 -38.91 -16.34
C ASN A 437 -22.59 -38.37 -16.01
N LEU A 438 -21.80 -39.22 -15.36
CA LEU A 438 -20.39 -38.98 -15.03
C LEU A 438 -19.48 -39.44 -16.18
N SER A 439 -18.52 -38.60 -16.57
CA SER A 439 -17.26 -39.09 -17.16
C SER A 439 -16.10 -38.19 -16.69
N PRO A 440 -14.94 -38.76 -16.29
CA PRO A 440 -13.85 -37.98 -15.73
C PRO A 440 -12.94 -37.44 -16.82
N LYS A 441 -12.62 -36.14 -16.76
CA LYS A 441 -11.48 -35.57 -17.49
C LYS A 441 -10.37 -35.24 -16.49
N SER A 442 -9.25 -35.95 -16.62
CA SER A 442 -7.99 -35.63 -15.99
C SER A 442 -7.40 -34.37 -16.63
N ASN A 443 -6.96 -33.42 -15.81
CA ASN A 443 -6.01 -32.39 -16.21
C ASN A 443 -4.74 -32.64 -15.40
N ASP A 444 -3.62 -32.79 -16.09
CA ASP A 444 -2.28 -32.72 -15.50
C ASP A 444 -1.80 -31.27 -15.58
N ASP A 445 -1.33 -30.72 -14.46
CA ASP A 445 -0.78 -29.36 -14.38
C ASP A 445 0.74 -29.43 -14.54
N GLU A 446 1.27 -28.93 -15.66
CA GLU A 446 2.72 -28.88 -15.90
C GLU A 446 3.39 -27.65 -15.24
N TYR A 447 4.37 -27.92 -14.38
CA TYR A 447 5.29 -26.95 -13.83
C TYR A 447 6.30 -26.49 -14.90
N SER A 448 6.24 -25.21 -15.31
CA SER A 448 7.27 -24.61 -16.17
C SER A 448 8.39 -23.94 -15.35
N HIS A 449 9.54 -24.62 -15.24
CA HIS A 449 10.81 -23.97 -14.87
C HIS A 449 11.37 -23.19 -16.07
N SER A 450 11.96 -22.02 -15.83
CA SER A 450 12.81 -21.32 -16.80
C SER A 450 14.11 -20.84 -16.14
N SER A 451 15.24 -21.33 -16.62
CA SER A 451 16.59 -20.97 -16.18
C SER A 451 17.39 -20.33 -17.31
N ASP A 452 18.41 -19.55 -16.90
CA ASP A 452 19.54 -19.04 -17.68
C ASP A 452 19.30 -18.05 -18.84
N TYR A 453 19.90 -16.87 -18.67
CA TYR A 453 20.77 -16.29 -19.70
C TYR A 453 22.06 -15.76 -19.08
N THR A 454 23.19 -16.34 -19.49
CA THR A 454 24.54 -15.87 -19.19
C THR A 454 24.99 -14.85 -20.22
N VAL A 455 25.65 -13.77 -19.79
CA VAL A 455 26.27 -12.77 -20.68
C VAL A 455 27.77 -13.01 -20.72
N ASN A 456 28.32 -13.19 -21.92
CA ASN A 456 29.74 -13.47 -22.14
C ASN A 456 30.50 -12.21 -22.60
N THR A 457 31.73 -12.09 -22.12
CA THR A 457 32.64 -10.94 -22.31
C THR A 457 33.35 -10.95 -23.66
N SER A 458 33.65 -9.79 -24.23
CA SER A 458 34.83 -9.59 -25.10
C SER A 458 35.37 -8.15 -25.07
N LYS A 459 36.68 -7.99 -25.35
CA LYS A 459 37.49 -6.76 -25.21
C LYS A 459 38.11 -6.34 -26.55
N SER A 460 38.32 -5.03 -26.75
CA SER A 460 39.52 -4.41 -27.38
C SER A 460 39.43 -2.88 -27.23
N THR A 461 40.33 -2.16 -26.50
CA THR A 461 41.63 -1.56 -26.92
C THR A 461 41.49 -0.55 -28.08
N LEU A 462 42.08 0.66 -28.14
CA LEU A 462 43.36 1.25 -27.65
C LEU A 462 43.16 2.79 -27.39
N ASP A 463 44.05 3.66 -26.87
CA ASP A 463 45.14 3.64 -25.85
C ASP A 463 45.61 5.11 -25.53
N ASP A 464 46.32 5.29 -24.40
CA ASP A 464 47.35 6.31 -24.01
C ASP A 464 47.16 7.86 -23.94
N GLY A 465 47.90 8.47 -22.98
CA GLY A 465 48.16 9.91 -22.78
C GLY A 465 49.42 10.42 -23.54
N VAL A 466 50.18 11.46 -23.17
CA VAL A 466 50.49 12.14 -21.88
C VAL A 466 51.19 13.51 -22.18
N ASN A 467 51.00 14.54 -21.34
CA ASN A 467 51.79 15.80 -21.24
C ASN A 467 51.89 16.71 -22.52
N ASP A 468 52.44 17.94 -22.53
CA ASP A 468 53.27 18.71 -21.57
C ASP A 468 53.03 20.25 -21.62
N SER A 469 53.97 21.05 -21.10
CA SER A 469 53.78 22.34 -20.43
C SER A 469 54.22 23.65 -21.17
N ALA A 470 53.76 24.78 -20.59
CA ALA A 470 54.43 26.09 -20.43
C ALA A 470 54.62 27.09 -21.60
N SER A 471 54.21 28.35 -21.35
CA SER A 471 55.02 29.62 -21.36
C SER A 471 54.20 30.86 -21.80
N MET A 472 54.69 32.12 -21.73
CA MET A 472 55.23 32.95 -20.62
C MET A 472 55.46 34.40 -21.14
N GLY A 473 55.22 35.44 -20.32
CA GLY A 473 55.62 36.85 -20.59
C GLY A 473 54.69 37.67 -21.55
N ASP A 474 54.70 39.00 -21.54
CA ASP A 474 55.44 39.93 -20.67
C ASP A 474 54.84 41.38 -20.61
N THR A 475 54.84 41.96 -19.40
CA THR A 475 55.23 43.33 -18.98
C THR A 475 55.05 44.58 -19.90
N VAL A 476 54.54 45.70 -19.32
CA VAL A 476 55.23 47.02 -19.18
C VAL A 476 54.39 48.05 -18.39
N GLN A 477 55.03 48.82 -17.49
CA GLN A 477 54.48 49.96 -16.73
C GLN A 477 54.99 51.31 -17.28
N SER A 478 54.29 52.42 -17.00
CA SER A 478 54.91 53.71 -16.64
C SER A 478 53.92 54.67 -15.97
N ALA A 479 54.41 55.63 -15.19
CA ALA A 479 53.63 56.44 -14.24
C ALA A 479 53.65 57.95 -14.56
N ASN A 480 52.78 58.74 -13.89
CA ASN A 480 53.12 60.08 -13.35
C ASN A 480 52.05 60.66 -12.41
N THR A 481 52.48 61.54 -11.49
CA THR A 481 51.70 62.35 -10.51
C THR A 481 52.12 63.85 -10.67
N PRO A 482 51.57 64.90 -9.98
CA PRO A 482 50.75 64.93 -8.74
C PRO A 482 49.58 65.98 -8.65
N ARG A 483 49.02 66.10 -7.42
CA ARG A 483 47.99 67.02 -6.83
C ARG A 483 48.30 68.55 -6.91
N PRO A 484 47.50 69.52 -6.35
CA PRO A 484 46.22 69.46 -5.58
C PRO A 484 45.12 70.51 -5.95
N SER A 485 43.90 70.39 -5.37
CA SER A 485 43.17 71.43 -4.60
C SER A 485 41.71 71.02 -4.32
N ALA A 486 41.08 71.57 -3.27
CA ALA A 486 39.78 71.13 -2.77
C ALA A 486 38.77 72.28 -2.56
N VAL A 487 37.55 72.11 -3.06
CA VAL A 487 36.31 72.84 -2.73
C VAL A 487 35.16 71.83 -2.87
N PRO A 488 34.16 71.77 -1.96
CA PRO A 488 33.25 70.63 -1.87
C PRO A 488 32.23 70.60 -3.03
N ARG A 489 32.16 69.47 -3.74
CA ARG A 489 31.11 69.20 -4.72
C ARG A 489 29.93 68.46 -4.07
N SER A 490 28.73 68.84 -4.51
CA SER A 490 27.47 68.13 -4.30
C SER A 490 27.65 66.61 -4.32
N ALA A 491 27.17 65.95 -3.27
CA ALA A 491 27.41 64.53 -3.02
C ALA A 491 26.52 63.62 -3.89
N ASN A 492 26.76 63.61 -5.21
CA ASN A 492 26.33 62.47 -6.01
C ASN A 492 26.88 61.19 -5.38
N MET A 493 26.00 60.23 -5.11
CA MET A 493 26.36 58.94 -4.54
C MET A 493 27.34 58.22 -5.47
N ASP A 494 28.22 57.42 -4.87
CA ASP A 494 28.93 56.41 -5.63
C ASP A 494 27.90 55.41 -6.19
N LYS A 495 27.93 55.18 -7.50
CA LYS A 495 27.02 54.23 -8.16
C LYS A 495 27.12 52.84 -7.53
N LEU A 496 28.31 52.47 -7.06
CA LEU A 496 28.57 51.19 -6.38
C LEU A 496 27.85 51.10 -5.02
N THR A 497 27.71 52.20 -4.30
CA THR A 497 26.98 52.23 -3.01
C THR A 497 25.46 52.13 -3.22
N ILE A 498 24.92 52.73 -4.30
CA ILE A 498 23.51 52.52 -4.69
C ILE A 498 23.28 51.04 -5.05
N ILE A 499 24.13 50.48 -5.92
CA ILE A 499 24.03 49.08 -6.36
C ILE A 499 24.11 48.13 -5.15
N SER A 500 25.06 48.34 -4.25
CA SER A 500 25.19 47.57 -3.00
C SER A 500 23.93 47.66 -2.13
N GLY A 501 23.36 48.86 -1.92
CA GLY A 501 22.12 49.03 -1.16
C GLY A 501 20.90 48.33 -1.77
N VAL A 502 20.79 48.32 -3.10
CA VAL A 502 19.72 47.59 -3.82
C VAL A 502 19.90 46.07 -3.71
N LEU A 503 21.14 45.58 -3.79
CA LEU A 503 21.44 44.16 -3.65
C LEU A 503 21.22 43.69 -2.20
N PHE A 504 21.58 44.47 -1.18
CA PHE A 504 21.23 44.19 0.22
C PHE A 504 19.73 44.12 0.43
N LEU A 505 18.94 45.04 -0.13
CA LEU A 505 17.47 45.01 -0.05
C LEU A 505 16.90 43.72 -0.68
N PHE A 506 17.43 43.29 -1.82
CA PHE A 506 17.00 42.04 -2.45
C PHE A 506 17.40 40.81 -1.62
N ALA A 507 18.60 40.80 -1.04
CA ALA A 507 19.03 39.73 -0.13
C ALA A 507 18.14 39.64 1.12
N ASP A 508 17.78 40.77 1.74
CA ASP A 508 16.89 40.83 2.91
C ASP A 508 15.51 40.22 2.58
N ILE A 509 14.93 40.63 1.45
CA ILE A 509 13.64 40.10 0.96
C ILE A 509 13.72 38.58 0.72
N CYS A 510 14.77 38.08 0.05
CA CYS A 510 14.95 36.65 -0.18
C CYS A 510 15.14 35.85 1.12
N ALA A 511 15.88 36.38 2.10
CA ALA A 511 16.07 35.73 3.40
C ALA A 511 14.77 35.70 4.23
N ILE A 512 14.00 36.79 4.23
CA ILE A 512 12.70 36.88 4.92
C ILE A 512 11.69 35.90 4.30
N ILE A 513 11.57 35.88 2.96
CA ILE A 513 10.70 34.93 2.25
C ILE A 513 11.12 33.48 2.54
N SER A 514 12.43 33.21 2.54
CA SER A 514 12.97 31.88 2.85
C SER A 514 12.56 31.42 4.25
N ILE A 515 12.76 32.22 5.29
CA ILE A 515 12.36 31.86 6.66
C ILE A 515 10.84 31.65 6.78
N ALA A 516 10.04 32.44 6.05
CA ALA A 516 8.58 32.39 6.11
C ALA A 516 7.97 31.15 5.42
N MET A 517 8.63 30.57 4.42
CA MET A 517 8.12 29.42 3.67
C MET A 517 8.49 28.07 4.33
N PRO A 518 7.58 27.08 4.29
CA PRO A 518 7.83 25.73 4.83
C PRO A 518 8.72 24.87 3.90
N ASP A 519 9.10 25.35 2.72
CA ASP A 519 9.78 24.56 1.69
C ASP A 519 11.32 24.53 1.86
N TRP A 520 11.85 24.23 3.05
CA TRP A 520 13.30 24.02 3.21
C TRP A 520 13.70 22.59 2.84
N ILE A 521 12.91 21.61 3.29
CA ILE A 521 13.02 20.19 2.92
C ILE A 521 11.63 19.69 2.54
N ILE A 522 11.53 18.97 1.43
CA ILE A 522 10.30 18.40 0.91
C ILE A 522 10.44 16.87 0.92
N THR A 523 9.39 16.17 1.37
CA THR A 523 9.29 14.71 1.25
C THR A 523 7.86 14.27 0.96
N ASP A 524 7.73 13.23 0.13
CA ASP A 524 6.48 12.56 -0.20
C ASP A 524 6.20 11.34 0.73
N VAL A 525 7.06 11.11 1.72
CA VAL A 525 6.94 9.97 2.65
C VAL A 525 5.89 10.29 3.72
N GLY A 526 4.69 9.72 3.56
CA GLY A 526 3.56 9.89 4.50
C GLY A 526 2.57 11.00 4.12
N GLY A 527 2.82 11.72 3.02
CA GLY A 527 2.05 12.88 2.56
C GLY A 527 2.99 13.90 1.93
N ASP A 528 2.47 15.00 1.37
CA ASP A 528 3.31 16.14 0.98
C ASP A 528 3.71 16.89 2.26
N THR A 529 4.93 16.63 2.74
CA THR A 529 5.47 17.20 3.98
C THR A 529 6.58 18.18 3.66
N ARG A 530 6.36 19.43 4.08
CA ARG A 530 7.23 20.59 3.84
C ARG A 530 7.74 21.07 5.19
N LEU A 531 9.02 20.78 5.45
CA LEU A 531 9.70 21.13 6.70
C LEU A 531 10.42 22.46 6.51
N GLY A 532 10.06 23.47 7.30
CA GLY A 532 10.69 24.79 7.33
C GLY A 532 11.12 25.20 8.73
N LEU A 533 11.90 26.29 8.81
CA LEU A 533 12.48 26.73 10.08
C LEU A 533 11.44 27.36 11.03
N MET A 534 10.46 28.13 10.55
CA MET A 534 9.39 28.66 11.40
C MET A 534 8.15 27.78 11.44
N TRP A 535 7.80 27.19 10.31
CA TRP A 535 6.59 26.41 10.09
C TRP A 535 6.94 25.12 9.38
N SER A 536 6.38 24.00 9.87
CA SER A 536 6.28 22.75 9.12
C SER A 536 4.83 22.59 8.72
N CYS A 537 4.60 22.27 7.45
CA CYS A 537 3.28 22.01 6.91
C CYS A 537 3.22 20.59 6.38
N MET A 538 2.17 19.87 6.74
CA MET A 538 1.92 18.53 6.22
C MET A 538 0.54 18.47 5.57
N THR A 539 0.50 17.93 4.37
CA THR A 539 -0.74 17.60 3.66
C THR A 539 -0.85 16.09 3.62
N LEU A 540 -1.53 15.51 4.62
CA LEU A 540 -2.00 14.14 4.51
C LEU A 540 -3.09 14.11 3.44
N TYR A 541 -3.04 13.10 2.56
CA TYR A 541 -3.96 12.96 1.43
C TYR A 541 -5.44 13.13 1.86
N ASN A 542 -6.19 13.92 1.09
CA ASN A 542 -7.58 14.30 1.36
C ASN A 542 -7.87 15.08 2.66
N ARG A 543 -6.86 15.69 3.31
CA ARG A 543 -7.05 16.68 4.38
C ARG A 543 -6.54 18.07 3.94
N PRO A 544 -7.12 19.18 4.46
CA PRO A 544 -6.52 20.49 4.30
C PRO A 544 -5.11 20.50 4.90
N GLN A 545 -4.19 21.21 4.26
CA GLN A 545 -2.81 21.38 4.72
C GLN A 545 -2.79 21.90 6.16
N VAL A 546 -2.20 21.13 7.08
CA VAL A 546 -2.05 21.53 8.48
C VAL A 546 -0.63 22.04 8.68
N CYS A 547 -0.49 23.34 8.92
CA CYS A 547 0.76 23.96 9.30
C CYS A 547 0.83 24.13 10.82
N TYR A 548 1.96 23.74 11.40
CA TYR A 548 2.26 23.87 12.82
C TYR A 548 3.65 24.48 13.01
N LYS A 549 3.89 25.06 14.19
CA LYS A 549 5.19 25.63 14.53
C LYS A 549 6.23 24.49 14.65
N SER A 550 7.34 24.62 13.95
CA SER A 550 8.39 23.60 13.93
C SER A 550 8.97 23.34 15.32
N ALA A 551 9.05 22.06 15.72
CA ALA A 551 9.75 21.62 16.92
C ALA A 551 11.26 21.55 16.63
N LEU A 552 11.92 22.70 16.62
CA LEU A 552 13.33 22.82 16.24
C LEU A 552 14.26 22.13 17.26
N GLN A 553 15.08 21.21 16.78
CA GLN A 553 16.28 20.78 17.51
C GLN A 553 17.35 21.90 17.52
N SER A 554 18.37 21.75 18.35
CA SER A 554 19.43 22.75 18.63
C SER A 554 20.04 23.38 17.37
N GLU A 555 20.32 22.56 16.37
CA GLU A 555 21.00 22.88 15.12
C GLU A 555 20.13 23.82 14.28
N TRP A 556 18.88 23.43 14.03
CA TRP A 556 17.95 24.23 13.23
C TRP A 556 17.49 25.49 13.96
N LEU A 557 17.41 25.45 15.29
CA LEU A 557 17.18 26.65 16.10
C LEU A 557 18.35 27.64 15.99
N MET A 558 19.60 27.16 16.05
CA MET A 558 20.78 27.99 15.85
C MET A 558 20.86 28.57 14.42
N ALA A 559 20.52 27.77 13.40
CA ALA A 559 20.42 28.25 12.02
C ALA A 559 19.36 29.36 11.91
N LEU A 560 18.15 29.15 12.44
CA LEU A 560 17.08 30.16 12.44
C LEU A 560 17.50 31.47 13.15
N ILE A 561 18.15 31.37 14.32
CA ILE A 561 18.65 32.55 15.05
C ILE A 561 19.70 33.31 14.22
N CYS A 562 20.65 32.60 13.60
CA CYS A 562 21.66 33.21 12.74
C CYS A 562 21.03 33.94 11.53
N ILE A 563 20.04 33.35 10.86
CA ILE A 563 19.39 34.01 9.72
C ILE A 563 18.53 35.20 10.20
N PHE A 564 17.77 35.05 11.29
CA PHE A 564 16.93 36.13 11.82
C PHE A 564 17.76 37.35 12.26
N VAL A 565 18.84 37.14 13.01
CA VAL A 565 19.77 38.21 13.39
C VAL A 565 20.49 38.77 12.15
N GLY A 566 20.86 37.92 11.18
CA GLY A 566 21.44 38.35 9.91
C GLY A 566 20.52 39.30 9.13
N CYS A 567 19.21 39.02 9.03
CA CYS A 567 18.24 39.92 8.41
C CYS A 567 18.21 41.28 9.13
N ILE A 568 18.14 41.30 10.47
CA ILE A 568 18.17 42.56 11.25
C ILE A 568 19.45 43.37 10.95
N LEU A 569 20.60 42.72 10.80
CA LEU A 569 21.85 43.38 10.43
C LEU A 569 21.84 43.86 8.97
N ILE A 570 21.22 43.16 8.02
CA ILE A 570 21.04 43.65 6.64
C ILE A 570 20.11 44.87 6.63
N THR A 571 18.96 44.82 7.29
CA THR A 571 18.04 45.96 7.40
C THR A 571 18.75 47.17 8.04
N ALA A 572 19.54 46.97 9.11
CA ALA A 572 20.35 48.01 9.72
C ALA A 572 21.44 48.55 8.77
N THR A 573 22.06 47.69 7.96
CA THR A 573 23.03 48.08 6.92
C THR A 573 22.37 48.96 5.87
N ILE A 574 21.18 48.60 5.37
CA ILE A 574 20.41 49.40 4.42
C ILE A 574 20.09 50.78 5.01
N ILE A 575 19.64 50.85 6.28
CA ILE A 575 19.38 52.11 6.98
C ILE A 575 20.65 52.97 7.09
N LEU A 576 21.79 52.37 7.47
CA LEU A 576 23.07 53.09 7.53
C LEU A 576 23.54 53.57 6.16
N LEU A 577 23.35 52.78 5.09
CA LEU A 577 23.64 53.18 3.72
C LEU A 577 22.74 54.34 3.26
N ILE A 578 21.47 54.37 3.67
CA ILE A 578 20.56 55.50 3.42
C ILE A 578 21.01 56.75 4.20
N ILE A 579 21.33 56.61 5.50
CA ILE A 579 21.84 57.71 6.33
C ILE A 579 23.17 58.26 5.77
N SER A 580 23.98 57.43 5.11
CA SER A 580 25.24 57.84 4.48
C SER A 580 25.09 58.89 3.36
N HIS A 581 23.87 59.10 2.87
CA HIS A 581 23.52 60.20 1.98
C HIS A 581 23.72 61.58 2.64
N TRP A 582 23.44 61.70 3.94
CA TRP A 582 23.60 62.94 4.71
C TRP A 582 24.91 62.99 5.50
N ASP A 583 25.39 61.84 6.02
CA ASP A 583 26.70 61.76 6.69
C ASP A 583 27.53 60.55 6.22
N ARG A 584 28.57 60.81 5.43
CA ARG A 584 29.49 59.77 4.94
C ARG A 584 30.33 59.11 6.03
N SER A 585 30.34 59.62 7.26
CA SER A 585 31.05 59.00 8.40
C SER A 585 30.50 57.62 8.76
N VAL A 586 29.24 57.32 8.42
CA VAL A 586 28.58 56.05 8.79
C VAL A 586 28.93 54.86 7.89
N ILE A 587 29.56 55.09 6.73
CA ILE A 587 29.87 54.04 5.72
C ILE A 587 30.73 52.88 6.28
N PRO A 588 31.77 53.11 7.10
CA PRO A 588 32.53 52.02 7.70
C PRO A 588 31.70 51.16 8.66
N TYR A 589 30.74 51.77 9.37
CA TYR A 589 29.84 51.05 10.27
C TYR A 589 28.85 50.18 9.48
N ALA A 590 28.29 50.71 8.38
CA ALA A 590 27.43 49.93 7.49
C ALA A 590 28.13 48.65 6.99
N ARG A 591 29.39 48.76 6.55
CA ARG A 591 30.22 47.62 6.11
C ARG A 591 30.49 46.60 7.22
N TRP A 592 30.78 47.04 8.45
CA TRP A 592 31.02 46.10 9.56
C TRP A 592 29.74 45.38 9.99
N VAL A 593 28.58 46.06 9.92
CA VAL A 593 27.27 45.46 10.21
C VAL A 593 26.88 44.45 9.12
N GLY A 594 27.05 44.79 7.83
CA GLY A 594 26.75 43.90 6.70
C GLY A 594 27.70 42.71 6.61
N PHE A 595 29.00 42.90 6.90
CA PHE A 595 29.95 41.81 7.11
C PHE A 595 29.52 40.87 8.25
N GLY A 596 29.00 41.43 9.35
CA GLY A 596 28.41 40.65 10.44
C GLY A 596 27.24 39.78 9.98
N ALA A 597 26.34 40.33 9.16
CA ALA A 597 25.23 39.58 8.56
C ALA A 597 25.71 38.44 7.65
N MET A 598 26.70 38.72 6.79
CA MET A 598 27.32 37.73 5.91
C MET A 598 27.91 36.56 6.72
N VAL A 599 28.63 36.84 7.81
CA VAL A 599 29.20 35.81 8.69
C VAL A 599 28.10 34.95 9.33
N LEU A 600 26.98 35.54 9.77
CA LEU A 600 25.86 34.79 10.33
C LEU A 600 25.16 33.91 9.28
N PHE A 601 24.95 34.40 8.05
CA PHE A 601 24.40 33.59 6.97
C PHE A 601 25.34 32.44 6.58
N CYS A 602 26.67 32.65 6.55
CA CYS A 602 27.64 31.57 6.37
C CYS A 602 27.54 30.51 7.47
N HIS A 603 27.37 30.90 8.75
CA HIS A 603 27.17 29.95 9.84
C HIS A 603 25.87 29.17 9.68
N ALA A 604 24.75 29.82 9.33
CA ALA A 604 23.48 29.14 9.11
C ALA A 604 23.54 28.12 7.96
N ALA A 605 24.24 28.45 6.86
CA ALA A 605 24.44 27.54 5.72
C ALA A 605 25.25 26.28 6.06
N VAL A 606 26.16 26.36 7.05
CA VAL A 606 26.92 25.20 7.54
C VAL A 606 26.14 24.43 8.62
N ILE A 607 25.43 25.13 9.50
CA ILE A 607 24.69 24.52 10.61
C ILE A 607 23.44 23.76 10.14
N PHE A 608 22.70 24.27 9.16
CA PHE A 608 21.45 23.65 8.71
C PHE A 608 21.64 22.19 8.21
N PRO A 609 22.62 21.88 7.32
CA PRO A 609 22.86 20.50 6.88
C PRO A 609 23.40 19.56 7.97
N MET A 610 23.98 20.06 9.07
CA MET A 610 24.34 19.21 10.20
C MET A 610 23.11 18.56 10.83
N GLY A 611 21.96 19.23 10.82
CA GLY A 611 20.68 18.73 11.33
C GLY A 611 19.99 17.67 10.46
N PHE A 612 20.58 17.17 9.38
CA PHE A 612 19.94 16.11 8.57
C PHE A 612 19.92 14.73 9.27
N HIS A 613 20.61 14.58 10.40
CA HIS A 613 20.59 13.38 11.24
C HIS A 613 19.37 13.29 12.18
N ILE A 614 18.52 14.32 12.20
CA ILE A 614 17.30 14.40 13.02
C ILE A 614 16.33 13.25 12.67
N ASP A 615 15.66 12.67 13.67
CA ASP A 615 14.82 11.47 13.55
C ASP A 615 13.71 11.60 12.49
N GLU A 616 13.15 12.80 12.31
CA GLU A 616 12.14 13.12 11.28
C GLU A 616 12.66 12.97 9.84
N ILE A 617 13.97 13.04 9.60
CA ILE A 617 14.61 12.85 8.28
C ILE A 617 15.29 11.48 8.20
N GLY A 618 15.98 11.06 9.26
CA GLY A 618 16.74 9.81 9.30
C GLY A 618 17.99 9.79 8.39
N GLY A 619 18.57 10.96 8.10
CA GLY A 619 19.76 11.10 7.27
C GLY A 619 21.08 10.92 8.03
N GLN A 620 22.17 11.39 7.42
CA GLN A 620 23.45 11.62 8.09
C GLN A 620 23.77 13.12 8.02
N PRO A 621 24.64 13.67 8.88
CA PRO A 621 25.06 15.07 8.77
C PRO A 621 25.58 15.37 7.36
N TYR A 622 25.10 16.45 6.75
CA TYR A 622 25.36 16.85 5.36
C TYR A 622 24.82 15.92 4.25
N GLN A 623 24.10 14.84 4.58
CA GLN A 623 23.57 13.89 3.59
C GLN A 623 22.07 13.59 3.81
N LEU A 624 21.25 14.12 2.89
CA LEU A 624 19.82 13.80 2.82
C LEU A 624 19.60 12.36 2.28
N PRO A 625 18.61 11.62 2.80
CA PRO A 625 18.16 10.36 2.19
C PRO A 625 17.54 10.60 0.80
N ASN A 626 17.56 9.58 -0.06
CA ASN A 626 16.95 9.63 -1.41
C ASN A 626 15.43 9.93 -1.42
N SER A 627 14.77 9.85 -0.27
CA SER A 627 13.34 10.16 -0.06
C SER A 627 13.05 11.63 0.31
N HIS A 628 14.08 12.46 0.47
CA HIS A 628 13.97 13.86 0.84
C HIS A 628 14.70 14.73 -0.18
N GLN A 629 14.14 15.89 -0.49
CA GLN A 629 14.73 16.85 -1.42
C GLN A 629 14.86 18.23 -0.76
N VAL A 630 15.87 18.99 -1.20
CA VAL A 630 16.05 20.39 -0.80
C VAL A 630 14.97 21.23 -1.48
N GLY A 631 14.17 21.96 -0.69
CA GLY A 631 13.08 22.78 -1.19
C GLY A 631 13.52 24.19 -1.62
N ILE A 632 12.60 24.91 -2.27
CA ILE A 632 12.86 26.23 -2.87
C ILE A 632 13.22 27.31 -1.83
N ALA A 633 12.75 27.19 -0.58
CA ALA A 633 13.08 28.15 0.47
C ALA A 633 14.59 28.11 0.81
N TYR A 634 15.19 26.93 0.89
CA TYR A 634 16.65 26.82 1.12
C TYR A 634 17.44 27.41 -0.05
N ILE A 635 16.99 27.18 -1.30
CA ILE A 635 17.62 27.76 -2.50
C ILE A 635 17.57 29.30 -2.45
N LEU A 636 16.44 29.88 -2.03
CA LEU A 636 16.32 31.34 -1.82
C LEU A 636 17.22 31.88 -0.71
N PHE A 637 17.44 31.11 0.37
CA PHE A 637 18.41 31.50 1.41
C PHE A 637 19.86 31.46 0.88
N VAL A 638 20.24 30.41 0.15
CA VAL A 638 21.57 30.33 -0.48
C VAL A 638 21.76 31.50 -1.46
N LEU A 639 20.73 31.86 -2.24
CA LEU A 639 20.74 33.05 -3.10
C LEU A 639 20.92 34.34 -2.29
N ALA A 640 20.20 34.50 -1.17
CA ALA A 640 20.34 35.66 -0.28
C ALA A 640 21.76 35.78 0.29
N LEU A 641 22.39 34.66 0.70
CA LEU A 641 23.80 34.62 1.12
C LEU A 641 24.74 35.08 0.01
N TRP A 642 24.63 34.52 -1.21
CA TRP A 642 25.45 34.93 -2.35
C TRP A 642 25.30 36.42 -2.67
N ILE A 643 24.08 36.94 -2.67
CA ILE A 643 23.82 38.36 -2.94
C ILE A 643 24.34 39.25 -1.80
N THR A 644 24.29 38.80 -0.55
CA THR A 644 24.91 39.50 0.60
C THR A 644 26.42 39.60 0.43
N VAL A 645 27.10 38.52 0.04
CA VAL A 645 28.55 38.51 -0.26
C VAL A 645 28.88 39.50 -1.39
N ILE A 646 28.12 39.48 -2.49
CA ILE A 646 28.31 40.39 -3.63
C ILE A 646 28.07 41.85 -3.20
N SER A 647 27.06 42.10 -2.37
CA SER A 647 26.73 43.43 -1.83
C SER A 647 27.87 44.00 -0.99
N GLU A 648 28.49 43.16 -0.15
CA GLU A 648 29.68 43.50 0.64
C GLU A 648 30.92 43.73 -0.23
N LEU A 649 31.11 43.00 -1.33
CA LEU A 649 32.22 43.27 -2.25
C LEU A 649 32.10 44.66 -2.92
N PHE A 650 30.87 45.09 -3.25
CA PHE A 650 30.59 46.41 -3.79
C PHE A 650 30.69 47.54 -2.73
N ALA A 651 30.14 47.36 -1.52
CA ALA A 651 30.36 48.28 -0.39
C ALA A 651 31.84 48.34 0.01
N GLY A 652 32.50 47.19 -0.11
CA GLY A 652 33.91 46.92 0.12
C GLY A 652 34.83 47.72 -0.79
N LYS A 653 34.38 47.98 -2.03
CA LYS A 653 35.19 48.45 -3.18
C LYS A 653 36.32 47.49 -3.56
N VAL A 654 36.17 46.21 -3.23
CA VAL A 654 37.20 45.17 -3.44
C VAL A 654 37.28 44.77 -4.92
N CYS A 655 36.17 44.86 -5.66
CA CYS A 655 36.08 44.50 -7.09
C CYS A 655 36.40 45.64 -8.05
N LEU A 656 37.05 46.73 -7.60
CA LEU A 656 37.55 47.76 -8.52
C LEU A 656 38.90 47.31 -9.13
N PRO A 657 39.05 47.28 -10.47
CA PRO A 657 40.39 47.27 -11.05
C PRO A 657 41.11 48.55 -10.63
N HIS A 658 42.32 48.40 -10.11
CA HIS A 658 43.22 49.53 -9.87
C HIS A 658 43.64 50.14 -11.23
N PHE A 659 42.97 51.22 -11.61
CA PHE A 659 43.37 52.15 -12.67
C PHE A 659 43.77 53.50 -12.03
#